data_AF-A0A9W9ZAF9-F1
#
_entry.id   AF-A0A9W9ZAF9-F1
#
_cell.length_a   1.000
_cell.length_b   1.000
_cell.length_c   1.000
_cell.angle_alpha   90.00
_cell.angle_beta   90.00
_cell.angle_gamma   90.00
#
_symmetry.space_group_name_H-M   'P 1'
#
loop_
_entity.id
_entity.type
_entity.pdbx_description
1 polymer ?
#
loop_
_entity_poly.entity_id
_entity_poly.type
_entity_poly.pdbx_seq_one_letter_code
_entity_poly.pdbx_strand_id
1 'polypeptide(L)'
;MNASVNSLHWFRKGLRLHDNPSLRLAIDGSSTFRAVFFLDVDSLNEINISRTKWRFLLDCLLDLDSSLRKLNSRLFIVRGQPIDVFPKLIKQWNITRVTFEYDGEPFPQRRDDSVKRLLESEGVEVLVSTSHTLYDIEKIVELNHGNVPVTFKQFECLISKLRSPNSCVPDVNQDLFVNCKTPVENNHDKIYGVPEYSALDLDEEEHERGEWVGGEDEALRRLGLLEKEVAEPKTDTQQEKNSPFPKSSKLSPYLRFGCLSVKYLFHRMNQIYKEVHGKPAPLSVHLPLLWREFFFVVASKHPNFDKMKNNSLCLQFPWEEHADQLEQFKQGKTGFPWIDAIMRQLLSEGWIPHLARQAVGCFLTRGALWITWEEGFKIFEKFLLDAEWSINAGSWMWLSCSAFFAKHSQWMCPVGLGEHLDPQGSYVRKYVPELKDFPADYIYKPWKAPIEVQKTAHCIVGADYPQPIIDHQEARRECVDKLRAVYQNLVSKVSSNVGLGHNAMHWFRKDLRLHDNPSLCEALTNCRTFHAVYILDPVSARAANVSANRWKFLLDCLTDLDKTDICVTKLFQEWNISKLTFECEIEPFGQRRDVAVAVLGEEHGVEVISKPSHTLYDPEKIIDSNDGEAPLLIKTFENVVRQMGPPEKPVDAVNKSMFKGCICPVSSDHSTKFAVPHLDELGFQEEDVTSGELWVGGEQEAIKRLTELEEKVLVGNLKKSVEGLDALRPSRTQLSPYLRFGCLSPRLFHMRLTKAYMKVKCQPPPLSLYRQLVWREFFFTLASRNPHMDKAVDNPLSLNIPWEENEKALDAWKKVRV
;
A
#
# COMPACT_ATOMS: atom_id res chain seq x y z
N MET A 1 40.28 33.51 39.52
CA MET A 1 40.88 32.84 38.36
C MET A 1 39.86 31.84 37.86
N ASN A 2 39.29 32.03 36.66
CA ASN A 2 38.40 31.00 36.10
C ASN A 2 39.25 29.75 35.83
N ALA A 3 38.80 28.58 36.30
CA ALA A 3 39.50 27.33 36.06
C ALA A 3 39.63 27.07 34.55
N SER A 4 40.81 26.65 34.10
CA SER A 4 41.07 26.30 32.68
C SER A 4 40.19 25.12 32.27
N VAL A 5 39.33 25.32 31.26
CA VAL A 5 38.46 24.26 30.73
C VAL A 5 39.23 23.46 29.69
N ASN A 6 39.34 22.15 29.89
CA ASN A 6 39.95 21.23 28.93
C ASN A 6 38.86 20.30 28.40
N SER A 7 38.58 20.43 27.11
CA SER A 7 37.44 19.78 26.46
C SER A 7 37.86 18.64 25.56
N LEU A 8 37.04 17.59 25.55
CA LEU A 8 37.14 16.45 24.64
C LEU A 8 35.83 16.32 23.88
N HIS A 9 35.88 16.36 22.56
CA HIS A 9 34.71 16.05 21.73
C HIS A 9 34.80 14.61 21.23
N TRP A 10 33.79 13.80 21.54
CA TRP A 10 33.75 12.40 21.17
C TRP A 10 32.90 12.20 19.91
N PHE A 11 33.59 11.98 18.79
CA PHE A 11 33.01 11.60 17.50
C PHE A 11 32.60 10.11 17.51
N ARG A 12 31.42 9.82 16.95
CA ARG A 12 30.91 8.44 16.72
C ARG A 12 30.22 8.40 15.37
N LYS A 13 29.06 9.07 15.31
CA LYS A 13 28.45 9.62 14.11
C LYS A 13 28.90 11.08 14.01
N GLY A 14 28.23 11.88 13.18
CA GLY A 14 28.50 13.31 13.08
C GLY A 14 29.94 13.62 12.69
N LEU A 15 30.54 12.82 11.81
CA LEU A 15 31.92 12.96 11.34
C LEU A 15 32.07 14.15 10.38
N ARG A 16 31.82 15.36 10.91
CA ARG A 16 31.78 16.63 10.17
C ARG A 16 32.07 17.83 11.08
N LEU A 17 32.50 18.93 10.47
CA LEU A 17 32.68 20.23 11.10
C LEU A 17 31.46 21.17 10.89
N HIS A 18 30.74 21.05 9.78
CA HIS A 18 29.53 21.83 9.54
C HIS A 18 28.35 21.37 10.41
N ASP A 19 27.50 22.32 10.82
CA ASP A 19 26.30 22.06 11.65
C ASP A 19 26.52 21.03 12.78
N ASN A 20 27.60 21.22 13.55
CA ASN A 20 27.96 20.34 14.66
C ASN A 20 27.88 21.11 16.01
N PRO A 21 26.68 21.16 16.64
CA PRO A 21 26.47 21.92 17.87
C PRO A 21 27.31 21.40 19.04
N SER A 22 27.43 20.07 19.20
CA SER A 22 28.24 19.49 20.28
C SER A 22 29.72 19.81 20.12
N LEU A 23 30.25 19.82 18.89
CA LEU A 23 31.64 20.20 18.62
C LEU A 23 31.88 21.68 18.96
N ARG A 24 30.96 22.57 18.60
CA ARG A 24 31.06 24.00 18.98
C ARG A 24 31.11 24.18 20.49
N LEU A 25 30.27 23.47 21.24
CA LEU A 25 30.26 23.50 22.71
C LEU A 25 31.57 22.98 23.33
N ALA A 26 32.29 22.10 22.65
CA ALA A 26 33.61 21.65 23.10
C ALA A 26 34.71 22.70 22.90
N ILE A 27 34.57 23.60 21.93
CA ILE A 27 35.60 24.59 21.63
C ILE A 27 35.29 25.90 22.39
N ASP A 28 34.02 26.29 22.44
CA ASP A 28 33.59 27.55 23.06
C ASP A 28 33.90 27.57 24.57
N GLY A 29 34.56 28.65 25.00
CA GLY A 29 35.03 28.84 26.37
C GLY A 29 36.11 27.85 26.85
N SER A 30 36.71 27.05 25.96
CA SER A 30 37.72 26.04 26.33
C SER A 30 39.13 26.57 26.13
N SER A 31 40.04 26.22 27.04
CA SER A 31 41.48 26.52 26.93
C SER A 31 42.21 25.48 26.10
N THR A 32 41.82 24.20 26.22
CA THR A 32 42.30 23.13 25.34
C THR A 32 41.17 22.30 24.79
N PHE A 33 41.38 21.75 23.58
CA PHE A 33 40.41 20.92 22.87
C PHE A 33 41.09 19.68 22.29
N ARG A 34 40.40 18.54 22.31
CA ARG A 34 40.78 17.32 21.58
C ARG A 34 39.56 16.69 20.91
N ALA A 35 39.64 16.49 19.60
CA ALA A 35 38.71 15.68 18.82
C ALA A 35 39.09 14.20 18.96
N VAL A 36 38.22 13.37 19.50
CA VAL A 36 38.52 11.96 19.79
C VAL A 36 37.53 11.05 19.07
N PHE A 37 38.05 10.01 18.43
CA PHE A 37 37.27 8.87 17.97
C PHE A 37 37.81 7.60 18.62
N PHE A 38 36.95 6.82 19.27
CA PHE A 38 37.35 5.54 19.85
C PHE A 38 37.21 4.45 18.80
N LEU A 39 38.31 3.74 18.56
CA LEU A 39 38.38 2.64 17.62
C LEU A 39 38.67 1.35 18.39
N ASP A 40 37.65 0.53 18.60
CA ASP A 40 37.83 -0.77 19.23
C ASP A 40 37.94 -1.89 18.20
N VAL A 41 39.17 -2.16 17.76
CA VAL A 41 39.46 -3.19 16.76
C VAL A 41 39.01 -4.59 17.24
N ASP A 42 39.07 -4.88 18.54
CA ASP A 42 38.77 -6.21 19.09
C ASP A 42 37.25 -6.50 19.05
N SER A 43 36.41 -5.57 19.53
CA SER A 43 34.94 -5.72 19.41
C SER A 43 34.46 -5.65 17.96
N LEU A 44 35.19 -4.98 17.08
CA LEU A 44 34.82 -4.88 15.67
C LEU A 44 35.17 -6.13 14.86
N ASN A 45 36.01 -7.03 15.36
CA ASN A 45 36.16 -8.38 14.80
C ASN A 45 34.97 -9.29 15.16
N GLU A 46 34.30 -9.04 16.29
CA GLU A 46 33.07 -9.74 16.67
C GLU A 46 31.84 -9.19 15.90
N ILE A 47 31.81 -7.88 15.64
CA ILE A 47 30.78 -7.25 14.81
C ILE A 47 31.16 -7.48 13.34
N ASN A 48 30.52 -8.46 12.71
CA ASN A 48 30.75 -8.90 11.34
C ASN A 48 30.49 -7.79 10.27
N ILE A 49 31.33 -6.75 10.22
CA ILE A 49 31.27 -5.58 9.32
C ILE A 49 32.07 -5.89 8.05
N SER A 50 31.56 -5.46 6.88
CA SER A 50 32.29 -5.61 5.61
C SER A 50 33.49 -4.68 5.46
N ARG A 51 34.49 -5.10 4.67
CA ARG A 51 35.67 -4.30 4.32
C ARG A 51 35.29 -2.95 3.71
N THR A 52 34.25 -2.90 2.88
CA THR A 52 33.76 -1.67 2.24
C THR A 52 33.29 -0.62 3.25
N LYS A 53 32.56 -1.03 4.31
CA LYS A 53 32.17 -0.11 5.39
C LYS A 53 33.36 0.39 6.19
N TRP A 54 34.32 -0.49 6.43
CA TRP A 54 35.55 -0.14 7.11
C TRP A 54 36.35 0.89 6.36
N ARG A 55 36.53 0.69 5.05
CA ARG A 55 37.18 1.66 4.19
C ARG A 55 36.47 3.00 4.22
N PHE A 56 35.15 3.01 4.04
CA PHE A 56 34.37 4.24 4.07
C PHE A 56 34.53 4.98 5.41
N LEU A 57 34.53 4.28 6.54
CA LEU A 57 34.80 4.88 7.85
C LEU A 57 36.20 5.51 7.91
N LEU A 58 37.23 4.80 7.46
CA LEU A 58 38.60 5.31 7.48
C LEU A 58 38.76 6.54 6.58
N ASP A 59 38.17 6.53 5.38
CA ASP A 59 38.09 7.71 4.51
C ASP A 59 37.44 8.90 5.25
N CYS A 60 36.32 8.66 5.97
CA CYS A 60 35.68 9.71 6.77
C CYS A 60 36.60 10.26 7.88
N LEU A 61 37.35 9.40 8.56
CA LEU A 61 38.26 9.81 9.64
C LEU A 61 39.49 10.54 9.09
N LEU A 62 40.02 10.13 7.95
CA LEU A 62 41.11 10.82 7.25
C LEU A 62 40.68 12.21 6.79
N ASP A 63 39.49 12.33 6.21
CA ASP A 63 38.91 13.61 5.81
C ASP A 63 38.71 14.54 7.02
N LEU A 64 38.19 14.00 8.13
CA LEU A 64 38.00 14.75 9.38
C LEU A 64 39.34 15.22 9.97
N ASP A 65 40.38 14.38 10.02
CA ASP A 65 41.73 14.80 10.46
C ASP A 65 42.31 15.88 9.53
N SER A 66 42.15 15.72 8.21
CA SER A 66 42.57 16.71 7.22
C SER A 66 41.91 18.07 7.45
N SER A 67 40.60 18.10 7.68
CA SER A 67 39.86 19.33 7.95
C SER A 67 40.19 19.94 9.32
N LEU A 68 40.46 19.13 10.34
CA LEU A 68 40.96 19.61 11.63
C LEU A 68 42.38 20.21 11.53
N ARG A 69 43.26 19.65 10.69
CA ARG A 69 44.61 20.21 10.43
C ARG A 69 44.54 21.62 9.86
N LYS A 70 43.57 21.91 8.99
CA LYS A 70 43.33 23.26 8.45
C LYS A 70 43.00 24.28 9.56
N LEU A 71 42.56 23.82 10.72
CA LEU A 71 42.23 24.62 11.91
C LEU A 71 43.31 24.56 13.01
N ASN A 72 44.52 24.08 12.70
CA ASN A 72 45.60 23.83 13.66
C ASN A 72 45.21 22.86 14.79
N SER A 73 44.34 21.91 14.48
CA SER A 73 43.91 20.80 15.35
C SER A 73 44.25 19.45 14.70
N ARG A 74 43.87 18.35 15.36
CA ARG A 74 44.09 16.96 14.94
C ARG A 74 42.98 16.06 15.48
N LEU A 75 42.69 14.98 14.75
CA LEU A 75 41.86 13.88 15.24
C LEU A 75 42.72 12.92 16.07
N PHE A 76 42.20 12.49 17.23
CA PHE A 76 42.86 11.52 18.10
C PHE A 76 42.11 10.19 18.03
N ILE A 77 42.67 9.22 17.32
CA ILE A 77 42.17 7.84 17.30
C ILE A 77 42.65 7.12 18.55
N VAL A 78 41.71 6.83 19.45
CA VAL A 78 42.00 6.15 20.71
C VAL A 78 41.55 4.70 20.61
N ARG A 79 42.46 3.76 20.87
CA ARG A 79 42.16 2.33 20.75
C ARG A 79 41.47 1.79 22.01
N GLY A 80 40.40 1.03 21.82
CA GLY A 80 39.64 0.34 22.88
C GLY A 80 38.29 0.96 23.23
N GLN A 81 37.58 0.33 24.17
CA GLN A 81 36.23 0.74 24.57
C GLN A 81 36.23 2.07 25.34
N PRO A 82 35.28 2.98 25.08
CA PRO A 82 35.23 4.27 25.75
C PRO A 82 35.20 4.16 27.28
N ILE A 83 34.44 3.22 27.83
CA ILE A 83 34.28 3.05 29.28
C ILE A 83 35.60 2.73 30.01
N ASP A 84 36.50 2.00 29.35
CA ASP A 84 37.78 1.57 29.92
C ASP A 84 38.87 2.63 29.77
N VAL A 85 38.76 3.44 28.71
CA VAL A 85 39.83 4.36 28.31
C VAL A 85 39.57 5.78 28.82
N PHE A 86 38.31 6.22 28.96
CA PHE A 86 37.97 7.55 29.49
C PHE A 86 38.65 7.86 30.84
N PRO A 87 38.66 6.99 31.86
CA PRO A 87 39.30 7.29 33.15
C PRO A 87 40.79 7.63 33.02
N LYS A 88 41.49 6.99 32.08
CA LYS A 88 42.91 7.26 31.80
C LYS A 88 43.08 8.62 31.12
N LEU A 89 42.23 8.91 30.12
CA LEU A 89 42.28 10.17 29.37
C LEU A 89 41.93 11.39 30.24
N ILE A 90 40.93 11.27 31.12
CA ILE A 90 40.52 12.34 32.04
C ILE A 90 41.72 12.79 32.88
N LYS A 91 42.44 11.82 33.47
CA LYS A 91 43.63 12.10 34.30
C LYS A 91 44.80 12.61 33.46
N GLN A 92 45.09 11.97 32.34
CA GLN A 92 46.24 12.30 31.49
C GLN A 92 46.12 13.69 30.85
N TRP A 93 44.92 14.08 30.42
CA TRP A 93 44.66 15.33 29.71
C TRP A 93 43.97 16.39 30.57
N ASN A 94 43.74 16.09 31.85
CA ASN A 94 43.03 16.94 32.80
C ASN A 94 41.67 17.42 32.24
N ILE A 95 40.90 16.51 31.65
CA ILE A 95 39.62 16.82 30.99
C ILE A 95 38.60 17.27 32.03
N THR A 96 37.97 18.42 31.78
CA THR A 96 36.90 18.98 32.63
C THR A 96 35.55 19.00 31.91
N ARG A 97 35.54 18.84 30.59
CA ARG A 97 34.34 18.83 29.77
C ARG A 97 34.43 17.76 28.68
N VAL A 98 33.37 17.00 28.49
CA VAL A 98 33.19 16.08 27.37
C VAL A 98 31.92 16.46 26.62
N THR A 99 31.99 16.53 25.31
CA THR A 99 30.80 16.76 24.48
C THR A 99 30.66 15.70 23.40
N PHE A 100 29.43 15.42 23.00
CA PHE A 100 29.14 14.45 21.95
C PHE A 100 27.73 14.64 21.36
N GLU A 101 27.50 14.24 20.12
CA GLU A 101 26.19 14.27 19.46
C GLU A 101 25.24 13.24 20.09
N TYR A 102 23.97 13.56 20.33
CA TYR A 102 22.99 12.59 20.85
C TYR A 102 22.75 11.45 19.84
N ASP A 103 22.74 10.20 20.31
CA ASP A 103 22.37 9.03 19.51
C ASP A 103 21.09 8.41 20.07
N GLY A 104 20.01 8.42 19.27
CA GLY A 104 18.67 8.01 19.69
C GLY A 104 18.44 6.49 19.71
N GLU A 105 19.44 5.70 19.34
CA GLU A 105 19.29 4.24 19.23
C GLU A 105 19.55 3.52 20.58
N PRO A 106 18.84 2.42 20.90
CA PRO A 106 18.87 1.83 22.25
C PRO A 106 20.22 1.30 22.74
N PHE A 107 21.09 0.83 21.83
CA PHE A 107 22.42 0.35 22.21
C PHE A 107 23.38 1.52 22.48
N PRO A 108 23.55 2.49 21.56
CA PRO A 108 24.30 3.72 21.85
C PRO A 108 23.84 4.46 23.11
N GLN A 109 22.53 4.57 23.36
CA GLN A 109 22.02 5.21 24.59
C GLN A 109 22.53 4.51 25.86
N ARG A 110 22.46 3.18 25.95
CA ARG A 110 22.96 2.45 27.13
C ARG A 110 24.45 2.66 27.37
N ARG A 111 25.24 2.71 26.29
CA ARG A 111 26.67 3.04 26.35
C ARG A 111 26.86 4.48 26.84
N ASP A 112 26.16 5.43 26.24
CA ASP A 112 26.29 6.86 26.52
C ASP A 112 25.85 7.20 27.94
N ASP A 113 24.79 6.58 28.47
CA ASP A 113 24.35 6.72 29.86
C ASP A 113 25.37 6.16 30.86
N SER A 114 26.06 5.09 30.50
CA SER A 114 27.11 4.48 31.33
C SER A 114 28.37 5.35 31.34
N VAL A 115 28.77 5.85 30.18
CA VAL A 115 29.89 6.81 30.04
C VAL A 115 29.57 8.13 30.74
N LYS A 116 28.36 8.67 30.58
CA LYS A 116 27.95 9.92 31.23
C LYS A 116 28.04 9.81 32.75
N ARG A 117 27.50 8.74 33.35
CA ARG A 117 27.61 8.49 34.81
C ARG A 117 29.06 8.39 35.27
N LEU A 118 29.92 7.72 34.50
CA LEU A 118 31.36 7.64 34.79
C LEU A 118 32.02 9.03 34.77
N LEU A 119 31.78 9.81 33.72
CA LEU A 119 32.34 11.16 33.57
C LEU A 119 31.88 12.11 34.69
N GLU A 120 30.59 12.09 35.02
CA GLU A 120 30.02 12.89 36.11
C GLU A 120 30.61 12.48 37.47
N SER A 121 30.86 11.19 37.71
CA SER A 121 31.51 10.71 38.94
C SER A 121 32.96 11.17 39.11
N GLU A 122 33.65 11.45 37.99
CA GLU A 122 35.01 12.03 37.96
C GLU A 122 34.99 13.57 37.92
N GLY A 123 33.82 14.20 38.07
CA GLY A 123 33.67 15.66 38.10
C GLY A 123 33.76 16.34 36.73
N VAL A 124 33.54 15.60 35.64
CA VAL A 124 33.59 16.10 34.26
C VAL A 124 32.20 16.56 33.80
N GLU A 125 32.10 17.77 33.26
CA GLU A 125 30.86 18.29 32.65
C GLU A 125 30.56 17.57 31.34
N VAL A 126 29.35 17.04 31.17
CA VAL A 126 28.94 16.35 29.94
C VAL A 126 27.88 17.16 29.20
N LEU A 127 28.21 17.63 27.99
CA LEU A 127 27.29 18.40 27.13
C LEU A 127 26.88 17.60 25.89
N VAL A 128 25.59 17.40 25.70
CA VAL A 128 25.04 16.61 24.60
C VAL A 128 24.10 17.49 23.77
N SER A 129 24.15 17.38 22.45
CA SER A 129 23.25 18.09 21.54
C SER A 129 22.76 17.17 20.42
N THR A 130 21.51 17.36 20.01
CA THR A 130 20.89 16.57 18.94
C THR A 130 21.15 17.24 17.59
N SER A 131 21.80 16.51 16.68
CA SER A 131 22.00 16.96 15.29
C SER A 131 21.94 15.85 14.24
N HIS A 132 21.78 14.60 14.65
CA HIS A 132 21.67 13.45 13.72
C HIS A 132 20.26 13.31 13.12
N THR A 133 19.25 13.90 13.75
CA THR A 133 17.85 13.94 13.31
C THR A 133 17.38 15.38 13.05
N LEU A 134 16.39 15.56 12.18
CA LEU A 134 15.75 16.84 11.88
C LEU A 134 14.98 17.39 13.08
N TYR A 135 14.28 16.48 13.76
CA TYR A 135 13.44 16.82 14.90
C TYR A 135 13.94 16.15 16.18
N ASP A 136 13.51 16.73 17.29
CA ASP A 136 13.65 16.14 18.60
C ASP A 136 12.64 15.00 18.74
N ILE A 137 13.15 13.77 18.85
CA ILE A 137 12.34 12.55 18.93
C ILE A 137 11.42 12.59 20.15
N GLU A 138 11.90 13.09 21.30
CA GLU A 138 11.13 13.12 22.54
C GLU A 138 9.90 14.03 22.39
N LYS A 139 10.06 15.18 21.74
CA LYS A 139 8.94 16.09 21.46
C LYS A 139 7.88 15.47 20.57
N ILE A 140 8.27 14.66 19.58
CA ILE A 140 7.29 13.96 18.72
C ILE A 140 6.52 12.91 19.54
N VAL A 141 7.21 12.19 20.42
CA VAL A 141 6.59 11.19 21.30
C VAL A 141 5.66 11.85 22.34
N GLU A 142 6.06 12.98 22.91
CA GLU A 142 5.23 13.79 23.82
C GLU A 142 3.95 14.29 23.13
N LEU A 143 4.07 14.80 21.91
CA LEU A 143 2.91 15.23 21.09
C LEU A 143 1.94 14.10 20.77
N ASN A 144 2.39 12.85 20.88
CA ASN A 144 1.59 11.65 20.69
C ASN A 144 1.35 10.90 22.02
N HIS A 145 1.29 11.65 23.13
CA HIS A 145 0.92 11.17 24.46
C HIS A 145 1.80 10.02 24.97
N GLY A 146 3.11 10.10 24.72
CA GLY A 146 4.08 9.08 25.15
C GLY A 146 4.20 7.88 24.21
N ASN A 147 3.41 7.82 23.13
CA ASN A 147 3.45 6.74 22.14
C ASN A 147 4.21 7.17 20.88
N VAL A 148 4.71 6.19 20.11
CA VAL A 148 5.28 6.45 18.78
C VAL A 148 4.19 6.37 17.69
N PRO A 149 4.33 7.09 16.56
CA PRO A 149 3.41 6.93 15.44
C PRO A 149 3.62 5.56 14.78
N VAL A 150 2.54 4.82 14.54
CA VAL A 150 2.62 3.47 13.92
C VAL A 150 2.35 3.48 12.41
N THR A 151 2.03 4.65 11.85
CA THR A 151 1.89 4.85 10.40
C THR A 151 2.61 6.13 9.98
N PHE A 152 3.10 6.16 8.75
CA PHE A 152 3.73 7.36 8.19
C PHE A 152 2.78 8.57 8.17
N LYS A 153 1.49 8.34 7.85
CA LYS A 153 0.47 9.40 7.86
C LYS A 153 0.23 10.00 9.25
N GLN A 154 0.28 9.19 10.31
CA GLN A 154 0.22 9.69 11.67
C GLN A 154 1.45 10.55 11.99
N PHE A 155 2.64 10.10 11.58
CA PHE A 155 3.87 10.87 11.72
C PHE A 155 3.80 12.22 10.97
N GLU A 156 3.33 12.24 9.72
CA GLU A 156 3.10 13.48 8.94
C GLU A 156 2.18 14.46 9.68
N CYS A 157 1.09 13.98 10.29
CA CYS A 157 0.17 14.81 11.07
C CYS A 157 0.80 15.36 12.37
N LEU A 158 1.75 14.65 12.96
CA LEU A 158 2.47 15.12 14.16
C LEU A 158 3.48 16.20 13.78
N ILE A 159 4.30 15.97 12.75
CA ILE A 159 5.31 16.94 12.32
C ILE A 159 4.67 18.20 11.72
N SER A 160 3.46 18.13 11.15
CA SER A 160 2.74 19.32 10.66
C SER A 160 2.31 20.26 11.78
N LYS A 161 2.27 19.78 13.04
CA LYS A 161 1.99 20.60 14.23
C LYS A 161 3.26 21.20 14.84
N LEU A 162 4.43 20.70 14.44
CA LEU A 162 5.72 21.23 14.85
C LEU A 162 6.11 22.42 13.98
N ARG A 163 6.94 23.32 14.54
CA ARG A 163 7.61 24.34 13.74
C ARG A 163 8.62 23.67 12.79
N SER A 164 9.06 24.39 11.77
CA SER A 164 10.16 23.93 10.92
C SER A 164 11.37 23.49 11.76
N PRO A 165 12.16 22.50 11.27
CA PRO A 165 13.39 22.07 11.92
C PRO A 165 14.27 23.28 12.29
N ASN A 166 14.97 23.18 13.43
CA ASN A 166 15.88 24.22 13.88
C ASN A 166 16.91 24.56 12.80
N SER A 167 17.31 25.84 12.72
CA SER A 167 18.37 26.28 11.82
C SER A 167 19.69 25.57 12.12
N CYS A 168 20.53 25.45 11.10
CA CYS A 168 21.90 24.96 11.27
C CYS A 168 22.69 25.89 12.18
N VAL A 169 23.57 25.32 13.01
CA VAL A 169 24.57 26.14 13.72
C VAL A 169 25.68 26.56 12.74
N PRO A 170 26.36 27.70 12.96
CA PRO A 170 27.47 28.10 12.11
C PRO A 170 28.60 27.06 12.12
N ASP A 171 29.32 26.95 11.01
CA ASP A 171 30.43 26.00 10.88
C ASP A 171 31.55 26.31 11.89
N VAL A 172 32.31 25.28 12.25
CA VAL A 172 33.52 25.46 13.05
C VAL A 172 34.60 26.05 12.16
N ASN A 173 35.13 27.22 12.55
CA ASN A 173 36.15 27.96 11.83
C ASN A 173 37.29 28.38 12.76
N GLN A 174 38.32 29.04 12.21
CA GLN A 174 39.50 29.47 12.98
C GLN A 174 39.16 30.46 14.10
N ASP A 175 38.08 31.23 13.98
CA ASP A 175 37.66 32.22 14.98
C ASP A 175 37.25 31.56 16.31
N LEU A 176 36.70 30.34 16.26
CA LEU A 176 36.38 29.59 17.48
C LEU A 176 37.63 29.16 18.26
N PHE A 177 38.78 29.03 17.59
CA PHE A 177 40.03 28.55 18.20
C PHE A 177 40.89 29.68 18.81
N VAL A 178 40.44 30.94 18.80
CA VAL A 178 41.24 32.09 19.28
C VAL A 178 41.76 31.89 20.71
N ASN A 179 40.93 31.35 21.60
CA ASN A 179 41.29 31.11 23.01
C ASN A 179 41.50 29.62 23.34
N CYS A 180 41.48 28.76 22.32
CA CYS A 180 41.47 27.31 22.48
C CYS A 180 42.55 26.67 21.60
N LYS A 181 43.46 25.91 22.22
CA LYS A 181 44.51 25.19 21.48
C LYS A 181 44.30 23.67 21.52
N THR A 182 44.80 22.98 20.51
CA THR A 182 44.88 21.52 20.51
C THR A 182 46.29 21.10 20.90
N PRO A 183 46.52 20.47 22.07
CA PRO A 183 47.85 20.00 22.45
C PRO A 183 48.23 18.78 21.61
N VAL A 184 49.22 18.92 20.73
CA VAL A 184 49.70 17.87 19.82
C VAL A 184 51.21 17.69 20.00
N GLU A 185 51.65 16.44 20.16
CA GLU A 185 53.06 16.06 20.27
C GLU A 185 53.61 15.56 18.92
N ASN A 186 54.94 15.58 18.75
CA ASN A 186 55.60 15.14 17.50
C ASN A 186 55.35 13.67 17.14
N ASN A 187 55.00 12.83 18.12
CA ASN A 187 54.69 11.42 17.95
C ASN A 187 53.19 11.14 17.75
N HIS A 188 52.36 12.19 17.54
CA HIS A 188 50.91 12.05 17.45
C HIS A 188 50.47 11.01 16.43
N ASP A 189 51.01 11.03 15.21
CA ASP A 189 50.60 10.08 14.15
C ASP A 189 50.87 8.61 14.54
N LYS A 190 51.92 8.36 15.33
CA LYS A 190 52.26 7.02 15.82
C LYS A 190 51.32 6.52 16.92
N ILE A 191 50.78 7.42 17.74
CA ILE A 191 49.97 7.05 18.92
C ILE A 191 48.47 7.14 18.62
N TYR A 192 48.05 8.21 17.94
CA TYR A 192 46.65 8.58 17.72
C TYR A 192 46.29 8.81 16.25
N GLY A 193 47.20 8.54 15.32
CA GLY A 193 46.92 8.65 13.88
C GLY A 193 45.83 7.67 13.43
N VAL A 194 45.17 8.03 12.34
CA VAL A 194 44.24 7.11 11.65
C VAL A 194 45.03 5.91 11.14
N PRO A 195 44.62 4.67 11.45
CA PRO A 195 45.34 3.49 11.01
C PRO A 195 45.31 3.38 9.48
N GLU A 196 46.41 2.88 8.92
CA GLU A 196 46.47 2.52 7.51
C GLU A 196 45.60 1.30 7.22
N TYR A 197 45.18 1.13 5.96
CA TYR A 197 44.40 -0.02 5.49
C TYR A 197 45.10 -1.36 5.79
N SER A 198 46.40 -1.41 5.56
CA SER A 198 47.29 -2.55 5.83
C SER A 198 47.26 -3.01 7.29
N ALA A 199 47.12 -2.07 8.22
CA ALA A 199 47.11 -2.36 9.65
C ALA A 199 45.80 -3.03 10.12
N LEU A 200 44.79 -3.12 9.26
CA LEU A 200 43.48 -3.71 9.52
C LEU A 200 43.15 -4.88 8.57
N ASP A 201 44.15 -5.40 7.85
CA ASP A 201 43.98 -6.44 6.82
C ASP A 201 42.95 -6.04 5.73
N LEU A 202 42.97 -4.76 5.34
CA LEU A 202 42.08 -4.17 4.33
C LEU A 202 42.79 -3.90 2.98
N ASP A 203 44.01 -4.39 2.78
CA ASP A 203 44.77 -4.17 1.54
C ASP A 203 44.26 -5.05 0.39
N GLU A 204 43.82 -4.43 -0.71
CA GLU A 204 43.51 -5.10 -1.98
C GLU A 204 43.85 -4.20 -3.21
N GLU A 205 43.64 -4.72 -4.43
CA GLU A 205 44.07 -4.10 -5.68
C GLU A 205 43.31 -2.79 -5.99
N GLU A 206 43.92 -1.87 -6.76
CA GLU A 206 43.31 -0.57 -7.14
C GLU A 206 41.92 -0.69 -7.79
N HIS A 207 41.62 -1.83 -8.44
CA HIS A 207 40.35 -2.11 -9.11
C HIS A 207 39.17 -2.32 -8.13
N GLU A 208 39.44 -2.53 -6.84
CA GLU A 208 38.43 -2.66 -5.78
C GLU A 208 38.12 -1.34 -5.07
N ARG A 209 38.82 -0.24 -5.44
CA ARG A 209 38.45 1.13 -5.03
C ARG A 209 37.17 1.56 -5.77
N GLY A 210 36.02 1.13 -5.23
CA GLY A 210 34.70 1.45 -5.76
C GLY A 210 34.33 2.95 -5.76
N GLU A 211 33.13 3.27 -6.25
CA GLU A 211 32.59 4.64 -6.42
C GLU A 211 32.43 5.44 -5.09
N TRP A 212 32.50 4.77 -3.94
CA TRP A 212 32.17 5.33 -2.64
C TRP A 212 33.42 5.70 -1.85
N VAL A 213 33.70 7.00 -1.82
CA VAL A 213 34.73 7.64 -0.97
C VAL A 213 34.03 8.28 0.24
N GLY A 214 34.53 8.02 1.45
CA GLY A 214 34.01 8.63 2.68
C GLY A 214 34.47 10.08 2.88
N GLY A 215 33.85 10.79 3.82
CA GLY A 215 34.24 12.16 4.20
C GLY A 215 33.14 13.21 4.03
N GLU A 216 33.28 14.30 4.80
CA GLU A 216 32.49 15.52 4.73
C GLU A 216 32.74 16.26 3.41
N ASP A 217 33.99 16.40 2.97
CA ASP A 217 34.33 17.12 1.73
C ASP A 217 33.64 16.46 0.51
N GLU A 218 33.67 15.13 0.43
CA GLU A 218 32.98 14.37 -0.63
C GLU A 218 31.45 14.47 -0.50
N ALA A 219 30.93 14.46 0.72
CA ALA A 219 29.49 14.63 0.96
C ALA A 219 28.97 15.99 0.45
N LEU A 220 29.71 17.07 0.74
CA LEU A 220 29.39 18.42 0.29
C LEU A 220 29.58 18.56 -1.23
N ARG A 221 30.59 17.91 -1.82
CA ARG A 221 30.76 17.85 -3.27
C ARG A 221 29.54 17.19 -3.95
N ARG A 222 29.07 16.06 -3.43
CA ARG A 222 27.87 15.36 -3.95
C ARG A 222 26.59 16.16 -3.72
N LEU A 223 26.47 16.84 -2.58
CA LEU A 223 25.38 17.78 -2.37
C LEU A 223 25.37 18.84 -3.47
N GLY A 224 26.51 19.49 -3.74
CA GLY A 224 26.63 20.48 -4.81
C GLY A 224 26.25 19.97 -6.21
N LEU A 225 26.40 18.68 -6.50
CA LEU A 225 25.86 18.07 -7.72
C LEU A 225 24.33 18.00 -7.69
N LEU A 226 23.75 17.52 -6.59
CA LEU A 226 22.29 17.50 -6.41
C LEU A 226 21.68 18.91 -6.50
N GLU A 227 22.35 19.93 -5.96
CA GLU A 227 21.89 21.32 -6.04
C GLU A 227 21.75 21.81 -7.48
N LYS A 228 22.77 21.53 -8.32
CA LYS A 228 22.74 21.87 -9.74
C LYS A 228 21.61 21.15 -10.46
N GLU A 229 21.41 19.88 -10.17
CA GLU A 229 20.36 19.07 -10.78
C GLU A 229 18.95 19.56 -10.41
N VAL A 230 18.74 19.99 -9.18
CA VAL A 230 17.44 20.52 -8.72
C VAL A 230 17.16 21.90 -9.33
N ALA A 231 18.21 22.67 -9.63
CA ALA A 231 18.10 23.96 -10.29
C ALA A 231 17.82 23.87 -11.80
N GLU A 232 18.18 22.74 -12.44
CA GLU A 232 17.92 22.52 -13.86
C GLU A 232 16.43 22.15 -14.12
N PRO A 233 15.80 22.70 -15.18
CA PRO A 233 14.45 22.31 -15.55
C PRO A 233 14.43 20.83 -15.95
N LYS A 234 13.51 20.06 -15.35
CA LYS A 234 13.39 18.61 -15.58
C LYS A 234 13.32 18.29 -17.07
N THR A 235 14.32 17.59 -17.58
CA THR A 235 14.28 16.88 -18.87
C THR A 235 13.80 15.44 -18.63
N ASP A 236 13.11 14.85 -19.60
CA ASP A 236 12.39 13.56 -19.47
C ASP A 236 13.27 12.33 -19.19
N THR A 237 14.60 12.44 -19.19
CA THR A 237 15.50 11.31 -18.93
C THR A 237 15.79 11.16 -17.43
N GLN A 238 14.88 10.51 -16.70
CA GLN A 238 14.98 10.20 -15.26
C GLN A 238 15.83 8.95 -14.91
N GLN A 239 16.42 8.28 -15.91
CA GLN A 239 17.24 7.08 -15.72
C GLN A 239 18.70 7.44 -15.45
N GLU A 240 19.35 6.77 -14.51
CA GLU A 240 20.77 6.99 -14.21
C GLU A 240 21.66 6.52 -15.37
N LYS A 241 22.69 7.30 -15.71
CA LYS A 241 23.61 6.92 -16.79
C LYS A 241 24.32 5.60 -16.41
N ASN A 242 24.22 4.59 -17.25
CA ASN A 242 24.77 3.23 -17.03
C ASN A 242 24.16 2.47 -15.83
N SER A 243 22.94 2.81 -15.40
CA SER A 243 22.21 2.07 -14.37
C SER A 243 20.73 1.98 -14.76
N PRO A 244 20.09 0.81 -14.60
CA PRO A 244 18.70 0.65 -15.01
C PRO A 244 17.72 1.22 -13.98
N PHE A 245 18.23 1.68 -12.84
CA PHE A 245 17.43 2.21 -11.75
C PHE A 245 17.14 3.71 -11.95
N PRO A 246 16.04 4.20 -11.34
CA PRO A 246 15.80 5.63 -11.25
C PRO A 246 16.98 6.35 -10.60
N LYS A 247 17.28 7.55 -11.09
CA LYS A 247 18.37 8.37 -10.57
C LYS A 247 18.23 8.61 -9.06
N SER A 248 19.32 8.42 -8.33
CA SER A 248 19.40 8.63 -6.87
C SER A 248 20.42 9.71 -6.53
N SER A 249 20.19 10.46 -5.45
CA SER A 249 21.12 11.49 -4.97
C SER A 249 22.44 10.92 -4.42
N LYS A 250 22.51 9.61 -4.15
CA LYS A 250 23.71 8.94 -3.62
C LYS A 250 24.31 9.63 -2.37
N LEU A 251 23.46 10.19 -1.50
CA LEU A 251 23.87 10.87 -0.26
C LEU A 251 23.71 10.04 1.02
N SER A 252 23.04 8.88 0.94
CA SER A 252 22.63 8.13 2.13
C SER A 252 23.78 7.60 3.00
N PRO A 253 24.95 7.16 2.49
CA PRO A 253 26.08 6.80 3.36
C PRO A 253 26.58 7.98 4.19
N TYR A 254 26.65 9.17 3.60
CA TYR A 254 27.14 10.37 4.27
C TYR A 254 26.18 10.86 5.37
N LEU A 255 24.87 10.69 5.17
CA LEU A 255 23.87 10.94 6.22
C LEU A 255 24.02 9.95 7.37
N ARG A 256 24.27 8.66 7.07
CA ARG A 256 24.45 7.60 8.07
C ARG A 256 25.65 7.83 8.98
N PHE A 257 26.82 8.11 8.39
CA PHE A 257 28.04 8.41 9.15
C PHE A 257 28.04 9.85 9.72
N GLY A 258 27.07 10.66 9.33
CA GLY A 258 26.94 12.06 9.76
C GLY A 258 27.99 12.98 9.14
N CYS A 259 28.63 12.58 8.04
CA CYS A 259 29.48 13.42 7.19
C CYS A 259 28.67 14.54 6.52
N LEU A 260 27.36 14.34 6.34
CA LEU A 260 26.41 15.37 5.93
C LEU A 260 25.34 15.54 7.00
N SER A 261 25.11 16.78 7.46
CA SER A 261 23.98 17.08 8.34
C SER A 261 22.66 16.95 7.59
N VAL A 262 21.72 16.23 8.21
CA VAL A 262 20.34 16.14 7.71
C VAL A 262 19.63 17.49 7.73
N LYS A 263 19.90 18.33 8.73
CA LYS A 263 19.35 19.70 8.82
C LYS A 263 19.94 20.60 7.74
N TYR A 264 21.24 20.47 7.48
CA TYR A 264 21.91 21.22 6.42
C TYR A 264 21.30 20.88 5.06
N LEU A 265 21.17 19.60 4.75
CA LEU A 265 20.50 19.13 3.52
C LEU A 265 19.06 19.66 3.42
N PHE A 266 18.26 19.54 4.48
CA PHE A 266 16.86 20.01 4.49
C PHE A 266 16.74 21.50 4.19
N HIS A 267 17.50 22.34 4.90
CA HIS A 267 17.46 23.80 4.71
C HIS A 267 18.00 24.22 3.35
N ARG A 268 19.05 23.56 2.87
CA ARG A 268 19.64 23.84 1.56
C ARG A 268 18.69 23.50 0.41
N MET A 269 18.01 22.35 0.49
CA MET A 269 16.97 21.96 -0.47
C MET A 269 15.79 22.95 -0.46
N ASN A 270 15.36 23.43 0.71
CA ASN A 270 14.32 24.46 0.80
C ASN A 270 14.75 25.79 0.17
N GLN A 271 16.01 26.19 0.40
CA GLN A 271 16.56 27.41 -0.18
C GLN A 271 16.56 27.33 -1.71
N ILE A 272 17.13 26.27 -2.29
CA ILE A 272 17.24 26.11 -3.74
C ILE A 272 15.85 26.02 -4.38
N TYR A 273 14.94 25.24 -3.78
CA TYR A 273 13.59 25.13 -4.31
C TYR A 273 12.88 26.50 -4.34
N LYS A 274 13.09 27.33 -3.32
CA LYS A 274 12.54 28.69 -3.26
C LYS A 274 13.18 29.61 -4.30
N GLU A 275 14.50 29.52 -4.50
CA GLU A 275 15.24 30.30 -5.51
C GLU A 275 14.78 29.95 -6.93
N VAL A 276 14.53 28.67 -7.22
CA VAL A 276 14.15 28.17 -8.54
C VAL A 276 12.65 28.35 -8.83
N HIS A 277 11.78 28.08 -7.85
CA HIS A 277 10.33 28.03 -8.06
C HIS A 277 9.56 29.21 -7.44
N GLY A 278 10.22 30.11 -6.70
CA GLY A 278 9.59 31.26 -6.06
C GLY A 278 8.62 30.94 -4.92
N LYS A 279 8.53 29.68 -4.50
CA LYS A 279 7.59 29.20 -3.46
C LYS A 279 8.26 28.21 -2.50
N PRO A 280 7.73 28.01 -1.27
CA PRO A 280 8.25 27.01 -0.34
C PRO A 280 8.23 25.60 -0.93
N ALA A 281 9.21 24.77 -0.57
CA ALA A 281 9.25 23.38 -1.01
C ALA A 281 8.07 22.58 -0.41
N PRO A 282 7.35 21.78 -1.21
CA PRO A 282 6.36 20.85 -0.67
C PRO A 282 7.06 19.73 0.12
N LEU A 283 6.33 19.09 1.04
CA LEU A 283 6.84 17.97 1.86
C LEU A 283 7.42 16.82 1.02
N SER A 284 6.91 16.63 -0.20
CA SER A 284 7.38 15.58 -1.12
C SER A 284 8.86 15.68 -1.48
N VAL A 285 9.45 16.88 -1.45
CA VAL A 285 10.90 17.08 -1.68
C VAL A 285 11.73 16.43 -0.57
N HIS A 286 11.18 16.37 0.65
CA HIS A 286 11.86 15.88 1.84
C HIS A 286 11.44 14.46 2.22
N LEU A 287 10.60 13.81 1.42
CA LEU A 287 9.99 12.52 1.75
C LEU A 287 11.01 11.45 2.18
N PRO A 288 12.18 11.29 1.52
CA PRO A 288 13.21 10.34 1.97
C PRO A 288 13.77 10.66 3.37
N LEU A 289 13.96 11.95 3.69
CA LEU A 289 14.42 12.37 5.02
C LEU A 289 13.35 12.13 6.07
N LEU A 290 12.08 12.38 5.74
CA LEU A 290 10.96 12.15 6.64
C LEU A 290 10.75 10.66 6.93
N TRP A 291 10.96 9.76 5.96
CA TRP A 291 10.96 8.32 6.20
C TRP A 291 12.08 7.88 7.14
N ARG A 292 13.27 8.47 6.99
CA ARG A 292 14.37 8.27 7.93
C ARG A 292 13.97 8.70 9.36
N GLU A 293 13.43 9.91 9.51
CA GLU A 293 12.96 10.42 10.82
C GLU A 293 11.86 9.53 11.42
N PHE A 294 10.91 9.07 10.61
CA PHE A 294 9.85 8.17 11.04
C PHE A 294 10.42 6.91 11.71
N PHE A 295 11.38 6.23 11.07
CA PHE A 295 11.97 5.03 11.65
C PHE A 295 12.77 5.30 12.92
N PHE A 296 13.48 6.43 13.02
CA PHE A 296 14.14 6.84 14.26
C PHE A 296 13.15 7.02 15.41
N VAL A 297 12.03 7.72 15.17
CA VAL A 297 11.01 7.94 16.19
C VAL A 297 10.41 6.62 16.64
N VAL A 298 10.04 5.74 15.70
CA VAL A 298 9.42 4.44 16.04
C VAL A 298 10.37 3.56 16.84
N ALA A 299 11.63 3.46 16.41
CA ALA A 299 12.61 2.59 17.02
C ALA A 299 13.02 3.06 18.44
N SER A 300 12.91 4.36 18.74
CA SER A 300 13.29 4.95 20.04
C SER A 300 12.58 4.35 21.27
N LYS A 301 11.40 3.76 21.11
CA LYS A 301 10.64 3.11 22.19
C LYS A 301 10.56 1.58 22.07
N HIS A 302 11.27 0.97 21.12
CA HIS A 302 11.20 -0.46 20.83
C HIS A 302 12.60 -1.09 20.85
N PRO A 303 13.10 -1.56 22.01
CA PRO A 303 14.46 -2.11 22.10
C PRO A 303 14.67 -3.40 21.29
N ASN A 304 13.60 -4.11 20.93
CA ASN A 304 13.63 -5.30 20.07
C ASN A 304 13.19 -5.01 18.63
N PHE A 305 13.37 -3.77 18.13
CA PHE A 305 12.88 -3.36 16.82
C PHE A 305 13.46 -4.18 15.65
N ASP A 306 14.67 -4.72 15.84
CA ASP A 306 15.41 -5.59 14.92
C ASP A 306 15.07 -7.08 15.04
N LYS A 307 14.08 -7.44 15.87
CA LYS A 307 13.64 -8.81 16.08
C LYS A 307 12.16 -8.94 15.82
N MET A 308 11.71 -10.13 15.40
CA MET A 308 10.31 -10.49 15.30
C MET A 308 9.75 -10.83 16.68
N LYS A 309 10.44 -11.68 17.44
CA LYS A 309 9.98 -12.11 18.76
C LYS A 309 10.05 -10.95 19.77
N ASN A 310 9.01 -10.79 20.57
CA ASN A 310 8.88 -9.72 21.57
C ASN A 310 8.95 -8.30 20.98
N ASN A 311 8.53 -8.15 19.71
CA ASN A 311 8.36 -6.86 19.06
C ASN A 311 6.86 -6.64 18.79
N SER A 312 6.25 -5.72 19.54
CA SER A 312 4.82 -5.42 19.49
C SER A 312 4.35 -4.85 18.15
N LEU A 313 5.26 -4.32 17.33
CA LEU A 313 4.94 -3.75 16.02
C LEU A 313 5.08 -4.77 14.89
N CYS A 314 5.71 -5.92 15.15
CA CYS A 314 6.00 -6.93 14.14
C CYS A 314 4.98 -8.08 14.19
N LEU A 315 4.35 -8.35 13.04
CA LEU A 315 3.56 -9.57 12.84
C LEU A 315 4.45 -10.80 13.00
N GLN A 316 3.88 -11.84 13.60
CA GLN A 316 4.56 -13.10 13.85
C GLN A 316 4.28 -14.05 12.68
N PHE A 317 5.22 -14.09 11.73
CA PHE A 317 5.16 -15.01 10.59
C PHE A 317 5.88 -16.32 10.91
N PRO A 318 5.37 -17.47 10.45
CA PRO A 318 6.07 -18.75 10.52
C PRO A 318 7.12 -18.82 9.40
N TRP A 319 8.19 -18.04 9.52
CA TRP A 319 9.32 -18.10 8.59
C TRP A 319 10.04 -19.45 8.70
N GLU A 320 10.65 -19.88 7.61
CA GLU A 320 11.33 -21.18 7.52
C GLU A 320 12.85 -21.03 7.55
N GLU A 321 13.52 -22.10 7.99
CA GLU A 321 14.97 -22.21 8.01
C GLU A 321 15.45 -22.97 6.76
N HIS A 322 15.97 -22.24 5.78
CA HIS A 322 16.56 -22.78 4.56
C HIS A 322 18.03 -22.36 4.46
N ALA A 323 18.91 -23.03 5.20
CA ALA A 323 20.31 -22.62 5.36
C ALA A 323 21.07 -22.53 4.01
N ASP A 324 20.89 -23.53 3.14
CA ASP A 324 21.56 -23.57 1.84
C ASP A 324 21.08 -22.45 0.90
N GLN A 325 19.76 -22.22 0.84
CA GLN A 325 19.16 -21.16 0.03
C GLN A 325 19.57 -19.78 0.53
N LEU A 326 19.64 -19.60 1.85
CA LEU A 326 20.11 -18.37 2.48
C LEU A 326 21.57 -18.09 2.12
N GLU A 327 22.43 -19.12 2.14
CA GLU A 327 23.85 -18.97 1.80
C GLU A 327 24.03 -18.66 0.30
N GLN A 328 23.27 -19.33 -0.57
CA GLN A 328 23.23 -19.02 -2.00
C GLN A 328 22.77 -17.59 -2.26
N PHE A 329 21.75 -17.12 -1.54
CA PHE A 329 21.29 -15.73 -1.60
C PHE A 329 22.36 -14.75 -1.12
N LYS A 330 23.02 -15.03 0.01
CA LYS A 330 24.12 -14.21 0.57
C LYS A 330 25.26 -14.04 -0.42
N GLN A 331 25.57 -15.06 -1.21
CA GLN A 331 26.64 -15.06 -2.20
C GLN A 331 26.24 -14.54 -3.59
N GLY A 332 24.96 -14.24 -3.83
CA GLY A 332 24.46 -13.93 -5.18
C GLY A 332 24.64 -15.10 -6.16
N LYS A 333 24.21 -16.30 -5.73
CA LYS A 333 24.24 -17.57 -6.47
C LYS A 333 22.87 -18.27 -6.46
N THR A 334 21.79 -17.49 -6.55
CA THR A 334 20.41 -17.99 -6.55
C THR A 334 20.00 -18.61 -7.89
N GLY A 335 20.79 -18.38 -8.94
CA GLY A 335 20.43 -18.79 -10.30
C GLY A 335 19.41 -17.85 -10.95
N PHE A 336 19.02 -16.76 -10.29
CA PHE A 336 18.22 -15.66 -10.84
C PHE A 336 19.13 -14.44 -11.10
N PRO A 337 19.54 -14.17 -12.36
CA PRO A 337 20.60 -13.21 -12.67
C PRO A 337 20.35 -11.79 -12.15
N TRP A 338 19.09 -11.35 -12.12
CA TRP A 338 18.72 -10.05 -11.56
C TRP A 338 18.98 -9.96 -10.05
N ILE A 339 18.61 -11.00 -9.30
CA ILE A 339 18.82 -11.07 -7.85
C ILE A 339 20.31 -11.20 -7.55
N ASP A 340 21.00 -12.05 -8.29
CA ASP A 340 22.44 -12.29 -8.15
C ASP A 340 23.25 -11.03 -8.45
N ALA A 341 22.91 -10.29 -9.51
CA ALA A 341 23.55 -9.01 -9.84
C ALA A 341 23.37 -7.98 -8.72
N ILE A 342 22.16 -7.85 -8.14
CA ILE A 342 21.91 -6.92 -7.03
C ILE A 342 22.71 -7.32 -5.79
N MET A 343 22.70 -8.61 -5.42
CA MET A 343 23.44 -9.08 -4.26
C MET A 343 24.95 -8.90 -4.46
N ARG A 344 25.48 -9.18 -5.65
CA ARG A 344 26.91 -8.96 -5.96
C ARG A 344 27.28 -7.49 -5.97
N GLN A 345 26.42 -6.59 -6.44
CA GLN A 345 26.62 -5.14 -6.28
C GLN A 345 26.69 -4.74 -4.80
N LEU A 346 25.77 -5.25 -3.97
CA LEU A 346 25.80 -4.98 -2.53
C LEU A 346 27.11 -5.44 -1.88
N LEU A 347 27.59 -6.64 -2.25
CA LEU A 347 28.83 -7.19 -1.69
C LEU A 347 30.07 -6.38 -2.11
N SER A 348 30.15 -5.96 -3.38
CA SER A 348 31.33 -5.25 -3.90
C SER A 348 31.31 -3.75 -3.60
N GLU A 349 30.18 -3.08 -3.80
CA GLU A 349 30.08 -1.62 -3.71
C GLU A 349 29.54 -1.15 -2.35
N GLY A 350 28.91 -2.04 -1.57
CA GLY A 350 28.30 -1.69 -0.29
C GLY A 350 27.04 -0.83 -0.41
N TRP A 351 26.50 -0.62 -1.61
CA TRP A 351 25.29 0.17 -1.80
C TRP A 351 24.46 -0.36 -2.97
N ILE A 352 23.14 -0.38 -2.79
CA ILE A 352 22.17 -0.71 -3.83
C ILE A 352 20.96 0.26 -3.78
N PRO A 353 20.35 0.60 -4.94
CA PRO A 353 19.17 1.47 -5.02
C PRO A 353 17.96 0.92 -4.25
N HIS A 354 17.04 1.79 -3.84
CA HIS A 354 15.86 1.39 -3.06
C HIS A 354 15.01 0.31 -3.76
N LEU A 355 14.79 0.42 -5.08
CA LEU A 355 14.05 -0.58 -5.84
C LEU A 355 14.76 -1.95 -5.88
N ALA A 356 16.10 -1.95 -5.89
CA ALA A 356 16.90 -3.16 -5.79
C ALA A 356 16.75 -3.81 -4.40
N ARG A 357 16.75 -3.01 -3.33
CA ARG A 357 16.44 -3.47 -1.95
C ARG A 357 15.05 -4.11 -1.88
N GLN A 358 14.06 -3.53 -2.55
CA GLN A 358 12.71 -4.09 -2.65
C GLN A 358 12.70 -5.46 -3.37
N ALA A 359 13.44 -5.59 -4.47
CA ALA A 359 13.51 -6.83 -5.23
C ALA A 359 14.11 -7.97 -4.39
N VAL A 360 15.28 -7.75 -3.78
CA VAL A 360 15.95 -8.79 -2.97
C VAL A 360 15.23 -9.05 -1.65
N GLY A 361 14.64 -8.02 -1.04
CA GLY A 361 13.82 -8.17 0.17
C GLY A 361 12.54 -8.96 -0.09
N CYS A 362 11.88 -8.73 -1.22
CA CYS A 362 10.74 -9.53 -1.65
C CYS A 362 11.18 -10.98 -1.92
N PHE A 363 12.25 -11.21 -2.70
CA PHE A 363 12.75 -12.54 -3.02
C PHE A 363 13.09 -13.37 -1.77
N LEU A 364 13.84 -12.79 -0.82
CA LEU A 364 14.26 -13.47 0.40
C LEU A 364 13.07 -13.85 1.30
N THR A 365 12.09 -12.95 1.42
CA THR A 365 11.02 -13.08 2.41
C THR A 365 9.73 -13.57 1.75
N ARG A 366 8.72 -12.70 1.67
CA ARG A 366 7.35 -13.02 1.26
C ARG A 366 7.17 -13.37 -0.22
N GLY A 367 8.21 -13.24 -1.04
CA GLY A 367 8.15 -13.34 -2.50
C GLY A 367 8.56 -14.69 -3.07
N ALA A 368 9.49 -15.39 -2.40
CA ALA A 368 10.03 -16.63 -2.92
C ALA A 368 10.57 -17.58 -1.83
N LEU A 369 11.62 -17.20 -1.10
CA LEU A 369 12.33 -18.14 -0.21
C LEU A 369 11.65 -18.36 1.16
N TRP A 370 10.73 -17.47 1.55
CA TRP A 370 10.02 -17.54 2.84
C TRP A 370 10.95 -17.57 4.07
N ILE A 371 12.11 -16.93 3.97
CA ILE A 371 13.09 -16.79 5.05
C ILE A 371 12.79 -15.50 5.84
N THR A 372 13.11 -15.51 7.14
CA THR A 372 12.89 -14.36 8.02
C THR A 372 13.62 -13.10 7.56
N TRP A 373 12.95 -11.96 7.69
CA TRP A 373 13.52 -10.65 7.40
C TRP A 373 14.71 -10.30 8.31
N GLU A 374 14.84 -10.95 9.48
CA GLU A 374 15.97 -10.78 10.39
C GLU A 374 17.31 -11.19 9.74
N GLU A 375 17.31 -12.19 8.87
CA GLU A 375 18.53 -12.58 8.13
C GLU A 375 18.89 -11.53 7.08
N GLY A 376 17.88 -10.97 6.40
CA GLY A 376 18.07 -9.83 5.51
C GLY A 376 18.65 -8.61 6.24
N PHE A 377 18.12 -8.30 7.42
CA PHE A 377 18.62 -7.25 8.30
C PHE A 377 20.11 -7.44 8.60
N LYS A 378 20.54 -8.64 9.02
CA LYS A 378 21.96 -8.96 9.31
C LYS A 378 22.86 -8.78 8.08
N ILE A 379 22.39 -9.18 6.89
CA ILE A 379 23.15 -9.03 5.65
C ILE A 379 23.36 -7.53 5.34
N PHE A 380 22.30 -6.73 5.40
CA PHE A 380 22.41 -5.29 5.15
C PHE A 380 23.24 -4.60 6.25
N GLU A 381 23.10 -5.04 7.50
CA GLU A 381 23.90 -4.50 8.61
C GLU A 381 25.39 -4.81 8.46
N LYS A 382 25.75 -5.89 7.74
CA LYS A 382 27.14 -6.19 7.39
C LYS A 382 27.65 -5.40 6.18
N PHE A 383 26.90 -5.35 5.08
CA PHE A 383 27.40 -4.87 3.78
C PHE A 383 26.98 -3.45 3.40
N LEU A 384 25.77 -3.03 3.77
CA LEU A 384 25.17 -1.79 3.26
C LEU A 384 25.71 -0.53 3.97
N LEU A 385 26.42 0.33 3.25
CA LEU A 385 27.09 1.55 3.75
C LEU A 385 26.16 2.49 4.50
N ASP A 386 24.90 2.60 4.09
CA ASP A 386 23.90 3.46 4.70
C ASP A 386 22.99 2.75 5.72
N ALA A 387 23.38 1.55 6.18
CA ALA A 387 22.65 0.85 7.23
C ALA A 387 22.75 1.61 8.56
N GLU A 388 21.58 2.05 9.04
CA GLU A 388 21.31 2.49 10.41
C GLU A 388 20.35 1.49 11.04
N TRP A 389 20.57 1.07 12.29
CA TRP A 389 19.79 0.01 12.93
C TRP A 389 18.28 0.27 12.83
N SER A 390 17.86 1.50 13.13
CA SER A 390 16.46 1.93 13.05
C SER A 390 15.89 1.83 11.63
N ILE A 391 16.62 2.34 10.63
CA ILE A 391 16.14 2.39 9.24
C ILE A 391 16.15 0.99 8.63
N ASN A 392 17.21 0.22 8.89
CA ASN A 392 17.41 -1.11 8.34
C ASN A 392 16.31 -2.07 8.85
N ALA A 393 16.10 -2.13 10.17
CA ALA A 393 15.05 -2.95 10.76
C ALA A 393 13.64 -2.53 10.29
N GLY A 394 13.35 -1.22 10.32
CA GLY A 394 12.08 -0.68 9.84
C GLY A 394 11.80 -1.01 8.38
N SER A 395 12.82 -0.88 7.53
CA SER A 395 12.74 -1.22 6.10
C SER A 395 12.50 -2.71 5.88
N TRP A 396 13.20 -3.60 6.59
CA TRP A 396 13.02 -5.05 6.45
C TRP A 396 11.64 -5.51 6.92
N MET A 397 11.12 -4.95 8.02
CA MET A 397 9.75 -5.21 8.43
C MET A 397 8.73 -4.70 7.40
N TRP A 398 8.98 -3.56 6.78
CA TRP A 398 8.14 -3.01 5.71
C TRP A 398 8.14 -3.88 4.45
N LEU A 399 9.33 -4.26 3.97
CA LEU A 399 9.54 -5.07 2.77
C LEU A 399 8.89 -6.47 2.87
N SER A 400 8.99 -7.08 4.06
CA SER A 400 8.47 -8.41 4.34
C SER A 400 6.96 -8.45 4.67
N CYS A 401 6.29 -7.29 4.71
CA CYS A 401 4.93 -7.16 5.24
C CYS A 401 4.80 -7.57 6.72
N SER A 402 5.85 -7.44 7.51
CA SER A 402 5.82 -7.71 8.95
C SER A 402 5.34 -6.50 9.76
N ALA A 403 5.56 -5.27 9.28
CA ALA A 403 5.05 -4.04 9.90
C ALA A 403 5.01 -2.88 8.88
N PHE A 404 4.32 -1.79 9.21
CA PHE A 404 4.31 -0.50 8.46
C PHE A 404 3.90 -0.55 6.97
N PHE A 405 3.51 -1.70 6.45
CA PHE A 405 3.14 -1.88 5.05
C PHE A 405 1.72 -1.38 4.77
N ALA A 406 1.49 -0.90 3.55
CA ALA A 406 0.15 -0.58 3.07
C ALA A 406 -0.58 -1.85 2.62
N LYS A 407 -1.92 -1.80 2.50
CA LYS A 407 -2.76 -2.96 2.09
C LYS A 407 -2.27 -3.71 0.83
N HIS A 408 -1.45 -3.11 -0.02
CA HIS A 408 -0.83 -3.76 -1.19
C HIS A 408 0.69 -3.56 -1.19
N SER A 409 1.45 -4.60 -0.90
CA SER A 409 2.89 -4.62 -1.19
C SER A 409 3.13 -5.24 -2.56
N GLN A 410 3.75 -4.47 -3.46
CA GLN A 410 4.00 -4.90 -4.84
C GLN A 410 4.84 -6.19 -4.87
N TRP A 411 4.45 -7.14 -5.72
CA TRP A 411 5.21 -8.36 -5.96
C TRP A 411 6.34 -8.08 -6.95
N MET A 412 7.56 -8.48 -6.60
CA MET A 412 8.74 -8.23 -7.42
C MET A 412 9.16 -9.52 -8.12
N CYS A 413 8.85 -9.64 -9.41
CA CYS A 413 9.26 -10.81 -10.19
C CYS A 413 10.80 -10.78 -10.37
N PRO A 414 11.53 -11.84 -9.98
CA PRO A 414 13.00 -11.89 -10.07
C PRO A 414 13.52 -12.01 -11.51
N VAL A 415 12.63 -12.11 -12.50
CA VAL A 415 12.97 -12.13 -13.93
C VAL A 415 12.39 -10.87 -14.60
N GLY A 416 11.07 -10.73 -14.58
CA GLY A 416 10.36 -9.70 -15.35
C GLY A 416 10.68 -8.27 -14.95
N LEU A 417 11.09 -8.02 -13.69
CA LEU A 417 11.48 -6.68 -13.27
C LEU A 417 12.78 -6.23 -13.95
N GLY A 418 13.79 -7.12 -14.01
CA GLY A 418 15.04 -6.86 -14.70
C GLY A 418 14.84 -6.69 -16.21
N GLU A 419 14.05 -7.59 -16.84
CA GLU A 419 13.70 -7.49 -18.26
C GLU A 419 13.04 -6.15 -18.63
N HIS A 420 12.21 -5.60 -17.73
CA HIS A 420 11.53 -4.33 -17.95
C HIS A 420 12.45 -3.11 -17.79
N LEU A 421 13.31 -3.11 -16.77
CA LEU A 421 14.17 -1.96 -16.45
C LEU A 421 15.45 -1.92 -17.30
N ASP A 422 15.97 -3.07 -17.69
CA ASP A 422 17.20 -3.24 -18.48
C ASP A 422 17.05 -4.37 -19.51
N PRO A 423 16.33 -4.13 -20.62
CA PRO A 423 16.08 -5.17 -21.62
C PRO A 423 17.36 -5.81 -22.20
N GLN A 424 18.49 -5.09 -22.19
CA GLN A 424 19.78 -5.59 -22.71
C GLN A 424 20.59 -6.39 -21.67
N GLY A 425 20.18 -6.32 -20.40
CA GLY A 425 20.87 -6.97 -19.28
C GLY A 425 22.25 -6.39 -18.99
N SER A 426 22.50 -5.12 -19.36
CA SER A 426 23.78 -4.45 -19.13
C SER A 426 24.24 -4.50 -17.66
N TYR A 427 23.30 -4.35 -16.73
CA TYR A 427 23.52 -4.45 -15.29
C TYR A 427 23.89 -5.88 -14.88
N VAL A 428 23.18 -6.89 -15.40
CA VAL A 428 23.52 -8.30 -15.15
C VAL A 428 24.90 -8.63 -15.69
N ARG A 429 25.25 -8.19 -16.90
CA ARG A 429 26.57 -8.42 -17.50
C ARG A 429 27.71 -7.80 -16.68
N LYS A 430 27.46 -6.66 -16.03
CA LYS A 430 28.44 -5.99 -15.15
C LYS A 430 28.74 -6.81 -13.89
N TYR A 431 27.70 -7.25 -13.18
CA TYR A 431 27.85 -7.87 -11.85
C TYR A 431 27.86 -9.41 -11.86
N VAL A 432 27.42 -10.04 -12.95
CA VAL A 432 27.44 -11.49 -13.19
C VAL A 432 28.24 -11.73 -14.48
N PRO A 433 29.57 -11.54 -14.44
CA PRO A 433 30.42 -11.54 -15.64
C PRO A 433 30.44 -12.89 -16.35
N GLU A 434 30.13 -13.99 -15.67
CA GLU A 434 29.97 -15.30 -16.30
C GLU A 434 28.78 -15.36 -17.28
N LEU A 435 27.81 -14.44 -17.19
CA LEU A 435 26.69 -14.32 -18.12
C LEU A 435 26.91 -13.21 -19.17
N LYS A 436 28.09 -12.58 -19.23
CA LYS A 436 28.34 -11.40 -20.06
C LYS A 436 28.09 -11.62 -21.56
N ASP A 437 28.22 -12.86 -22.04
CA ASP A 437 28.10 -13.23 -23.46
C ASP A 437 26.74 -13.87 -23.80
N PHE A 438 25.83 -14.02 -22.82
CA PHE A 438 24.47 -14.53 -23.08
C PHE A 438 23.66 -13.56 -23.94
N PRO A 439 22.84 -14.03 -24.91
CA PRO A 439 21.93 -13.15 -25.65
C PRO A 439 20.92 -12.46 -24.72
N ALA A 440 20.48 -11.24 -25.06
CA ALA A 440 19.53 -10.47 -24.26
C ALA A 440 18.23 -11.25 -23.96
N ASP A 441 17.73 -12.03 -24.92
CA ASP A 441 16.53 -12.86 -24.74
C ASP A 441 16.66 -13.93 -23.64
N TYR A 442 17.87 -14.30 -23.25
CA TYR A 442 18.15 -15.32 -22.25
C TYR A 442 18.84 -14.78 -20.99
N ILE A 443 19.31 -13.53 -20.96
CA ILE A 443 20.14 -13.00 -19.87
C ILE A 443 19.48 -13.05 -18.49
N TYR A 444 18.14 -12.95 -18.43
CA TYR A 444 17.36 -13.05 -17.18
C TYR A 444 16.81 -14.44 -16.88
N LYS A 445 16.93 -15.36 -17.84
CA LYS A 445 16.44 -16.74 -17.77
C LYS A 445 17.40 -17.71 -18.47
N PRO A 446 18.69 -17.72 -18.09
CA PRO A 446 19.73 -18.46 -18.81
C PRO A 446 19.45 -19.97 -18.81
N TRP A 447 18.76 -20.49 -17.78
CA TRP A 447 18.33 -21.89 -17.71
C TRP A 447 17.35 -22.31 -18.82
N LYS A 448 16.68 -21.35 -19.48
CA LYS A 448 15.82 -21.61 -20.64
C LYS A 448 16.59 -21.58 -21.97
N ALA A 449 17.85 -21.19 -21.98
CA ALA A 449 18.67 -21.16 -23.18
C ALA A 449 18.98 -22.59 -23.66
N PRO A 450 18.82 -22.90 -24.96
CA PRO A 450 19.29 -24.16 -25.52
C PRO A 450 20.77 -24.38 -25.25
N ILE A 451 21.19 -25.65 -25.10
CA ILE A 451 22.58 -25.99 -24.76
C ILE A 451 23.62 -25.40 -25.74
N GLU A 452 23.27 -25.28 -27.03
CA GLU A 452 24.13 -24.67 -28.03
C GLU A 452 24.32 -23.14 -27.82
N VAL A 453 23.29 -22.46 -27.31
CA VAL A 453 23.40 -21.04 -26.92
C VAL A 453 24.30 -20.90 -25.69
N GLN A 454 24.15 -21.79 -24.70
CA GLN A 454 24.99 -21.80 -23.49
C GLN A 454 26.47 -22.03 -23.84
N LYS A 455 26.77 -22.99 -24.73
CA LYS A 455 28.13 -23.24 -25.24
C LYS A 455 28.71 -22.03 -25.97
N THR A 456 27.90 -21.37 -26.80
CA THR A 456 28.31 -20.17 -27.56
C THR A 456 28.58 -18.99 -26.63
N ALA A 457 27.81 -18.86 -25.55
CA ALA A 457 28.01 -17.85 -24.50
C ALA A 457 29.11 -18.22 -23.49
N HIS A 458 29.82 -19.34 -23.70
CA HIS A 458 30.89 -19.84 -22.84
C HIS A 458 30.49 -20.00 -21.36
N CYS A 459 29.22 -20.34 -21.10
CA CYS A 459 28.71 -20.52 -19.75
C CYS A 459 27.55 -21.51 -19.73
N ILE A 460 27.79 -22.66 -19.09
CA ILE A 460 26.85 -23.77 -18.92
C ILE A 460 26.12 -23.60 -17.58
N VAL A 461 24.79 -23.51 -17.65
CA VAL A 461 23.94 -23.37 -16.46
C VAL A 461 23.90 -24.69 -15.69
N GLY A 462 24.26 -24.65 -14.42
CA GLY A 462 24.50 -25.79 -13.54
C GLY A 462 25.99 -26.13 -13.34
N ALA A 463 26.90 -25.51 -14.11
CA ALA A 463 28.34 -25.66 -13.95
C ALA A 463 29.03 -24.30 -13.73
N ASP A 464 28.92 -23.37 -14.69
CA ASP A 464 29.57 -22.06 -14.66
C ASP A 464 28.70 -21.00 -13.96
N TYR A 465 27.37 -21.10 -14.13
CA TYR A 465 26.37 -20.29 -13.43
C TYR A 465 25.31 -21.22 -12.81
N PRO A 466 24.86 -21.04 -11.55
CA PRO A 466 23.94 -21.97 -10.90
C PRO A 466 22.58 -22.10 -11.60
N GLN A 467 21.95 -23.27 -11.46
CA GLN A 467 20.53 -23.43 -11.76
C GLN A 467 19.68 -22.61 -10.76
N PRO A 468 18.46 -22.18 -11.14
CA PRO A 468 17.53 -21.56 -10.20
C PRO A 468 17.31 -22.44 -8.98
N ILE A 469 17.51 -21.89 -7.79
CA ILE A 469 17.42 -22.62 -6.52
C ILE A 469 15.99 -23.03 -6.16
N ILE A 470 14.99 -22.48 -6.86
CA ILE A 470 13.56 -22.71 -6.69
C ILE A 470 12.80 -22.58 -8.02
N ASP A 471 11.62 -23.16 -8.11
CA ASP A 471 10.60 -22.74 -9.09
C ASP A 471 9.84 -21.52 -8.55
N HIS A 472 10.06 -20.35 -9.14
CA HIS A 472 9.44 -19.10 -8.68
C HIS A 472 7.91 -19.08 -8.82
N GLN A 473 7.32 -19.77 -9.80
CA GLN A 473 5.86 -19.78 -9.94
C GLN A 473 5.19 -20.54 -8.80
N GLU A 474 5.75 -21.70 -8.44
CA GLU A 474 5.30 -22.51 -7.33
C GLU A 474 5.57 -21.82 -5.98
N ALA A 475 6.81 -21.38 -5.75
CA ALA A 475 7.21 -20.69 -4.52
C ALA A 475 6.35 -19.44 -4.25
N ARG A 476 6.05 -18.67 -5.30
CA ARG A 476 5.16 -17.50 -5.19
C ARG A 476 3.75 -17.89 -4.75
N ARG A 477 3.18 -18.95 -5.33
CA ARG A 477 1.84 -19.43 -4.96
C ARG A 477 1.79 -19.80 -3.47
N GLU A 478 2.79 -20.56 -3.00
CA GLU A 478 2.89 -20.93 -1.59
C GLU A 478 3.04 -19.73 -0.67
N CYS A 479 3.91 -18.77 -1.01
CA CYS A 479 4.10 -17.55 -0.22
C CYS A 479 2.80 -16.74 -0.11
N VAL A 480 2.03 -16.63 -1.21
CA VAL A 480 0.73 -15.96 -1.22
C VAL A 480 -0.27 -16.66 -0.31
N ASP A 481 -0.32 -17.99 -0.34
CA ASP A 481 -1.23 -18.78 0.50
C ASP A 481 -0.86 -18.67 1.99
N LYS A 482 0.44 -18.74 2.33
CA LYS A 482 0.94 -18.53 3.69
C LYS A 482 0.64 -17.13 4.21
N LEU A 483 0.88 -16.08 3.41
CA LEU A 483 0.48 -14.71 3.76
C LEU A 483 -1.02 -14.63 4.02
N ARG A 484 -1.86 -15.18 3.12
CA ARG A 484 -3.32 -15.16 3.25
C ARG A 484 -3.76 -15.83 4.55
N ALA A 485 -3.21 -16.98 4.89
CA ALA A 485 -3.50 -17.70 6.12
C ALA A 485 -3.17 -16.87 7.38
N VAL A 486 -2.04 -16.16 7.39
CA VAL A 486 -1.67 -15.27 8.50
C VAL A 486 -2.67 -14.10 8.61
N TYR A 487 -3.06 -13.47 7.49
CA TYR A 487 -4.07 -12.42 7.53
C TYR A 487 -5.44 -12.92 7.99
N GLN A 488 -5.89 -14.07 7.52
CA GLN A 488 -7.16 -14.69 7.97
C GLN A 488 -7.11 -15.03 9.46
N ASN A 489 -5.98 -15.50 9.97
CA ASN A 489 -5.78 -15.73 11.41
C ASN A 489 -5.78 -14.43 12.23
N LEU A 490 -5.25 -13.33 11.69
CA LEU A 490 -5.33 -12.02 12.33
C LEU A 490 -6.76 -11.49 12.33
N VAL A 491 -7.47 -11.59 11.20
CA VAL A 491 -8.88 -11.18 11.08
C VAL A 491 -9.76 -12.01 12.01
N SER A 492 -9.61 -13.34 12.06
CA SER A 492 -10.38 -14.18 12.97
C SER A 492 -10.10 -13.90 14.44
N LYS A 493 -8.84 -13.64 14.84
CA LYS A 493 -8.50 -13.18 16.20
C LYS A 493 -9.15 -11.83 16.52
N VAL A 494 -9.13 -10.89 15.58
CA VAL A 494 -9.77 -9.58 15.73
C VAL A 494 -11.30 -9.70 15.76
N SER A 495 -11.89 -10.60 14.98
CA SER A 495 -13.33 -10.88 14.94
C SER A 495 -13.83 -11.65 16.17
N SER A 496 -12.98 -12.48 16.79
CA SER A 496 -13.25 -13.15 18.06
C SER A 496 -13.23 -12.20 19.26
N ASN A 497 -12.64 -11.01 19.10
CA ASN A 497 -12.90 -9.88 19.99
C ASN A 497 -14.24 -9.24 19.61
N VAL A 498 -15.30 -9.69 20.26
CA VAL A 498 -16.66 -9.13 20.18
C VAL A 498 -16.59 -7.61 20.38
N GLY A 499 -16.65 -6.82 19.29
CA GLY A 499 -16.75 -5.36 19.38
C GLY A 499 -16.27 -4.49 18.20
N LEU A 500 -15.62 -5.01 17.13
CA LEU A 500 -14.96 -4.15 16.12
C LEU A 500 -15.69 -3.93 14.77
N GLY A 501 -16.78 -4.63 14.49
CA GLY A 501 -17.62 -4.44 13.28
C GLY A 501 -16.98 -4.88 11.94
N HIS A 502 -17.81 -5.01 10.88
CA HIS A 502 -17.41 -5.46 9.53
C HIS A 502 -17.08 -4.30 8.59
N ASN A 503 -16.19 -4.53 7.63
CA ASN A 503 -16.11 -3.71 6.41
C ASN A 503 -17.04 -4.33 5.37
N ALA A 504 -18.21 -3.72 5.17
CA ALA A 504 -19.26 -4.23 4.31
C ALA A 504 -19.20 -3.61 2.91
N MET A 505 -19.41 -4.44 1.90
CA MET A 505 -19.70 -4.03 0.53
C MET A 505 -21.13 -4.46 0.20
N HIS A 506 -21.97 -3.52 -0.22
CA HIS A 506 -23.27 -3.83 -0.82
C HIS A 506 -23.19 -3.63 -2.32
N TRP A 507 -23.40 -4.72 -3.06
CA TRP A 507 -23.37 -4.71 -4.51
C TRP A 507 -24.79 -4.58 -5.08
N PHE A 508 -25.10 -3.38 -5.56
CA PHE A 508 -26.32 -3.05 -6.29
C PHE A 508 -26.31 -3.72 -7.67
N ARG A 509 -27.43 -4.35 -8.04
CA ARG A 509 -27.61 -5.10 -9.29
C ARG A 509 -28.94 -4.78 -9.94
N LYS A 510 -29.90 -5.72 -9.93
CA LYS A 510 -31.28 -5.49 -10.39
C LYS A 510 -32.17 -4.83 -9.35
N ASP A 511 -31.70 -4.70 -8.10
CA ASP A 511 -32.42 -4.02 -7.01
C ASP A 511 -31.74 -2.69 -6.69
N LEU A 512 -32.21 -1.61 -7.33
CA LEU A 512 -31.64 -0.26 -7.29
C LEU A 512 -32.44 0.66 -6.33
N ARG A 513 -32.86 0.13 -5.19
CA ARG A 513 -33.64 0.85 -4.19
C ARG A 513 -33.07 0.75 -2.78
N LEU A 514 -33.39 1.74 -1.98
CA LEU A 514 -33.11 1.86 -0.56
C LEU A 514 -34.30 1.40 0.31
N HIS A 515 -35.54 1.53 -0.19
CA HIS A 515 -36.70 0.97 0.49
C HIS A 515 -36.81 -0.54 0.29
N ASP A 516 -37.21 -1.27 1.34
CA ASP A 516 -37.43 -2.72 1.26
C ASP A 516 -36.26 -3.49 0.63
N ASN A 517 -35.05 -3.24 1.13
CA ASN A 517 -33.81 -3.90 0.69
C ASN A 517 -33.17 -4.68 1.86
N PRO A 518 -33.57 -5.95 2.09
CA PRO A 518 -33.09 -6.75 3.22
C PRO A 518 -31.58 -7.02 3.20
N SER A 519 -30.99 -7.20 2.02
CA SER A 519 -29.54 -7.40 1.87
C SER A 519 -28.76 -6.14 2.24
N LEU A 520 -29.26 -4.96 1.87
CA LEU A 520 -28.66 -3.68 2.25
C LEU A 520 -28.76 -3.43 3.76
N CYS A 521 -29.89 -3.73 4.38
CA CYS A 521 -30.03 -3.66 5.84
C CYS A 521 -29.04 -4.58 6.57
N GLU A 522 -28.83 -5.79 6.04
CA GLU A 522 -27.85 -6.73 6.57
C GLU A 522 -26.41 -6.21 6.45
N ALA A 523 -26.09 -5.54 5.33
CA ALA A 523 -24.79 -4.91 5.10
C ALA A 523 -24.42 -3.92 6.22
N LEU A 524 -25.41 -3.20 6.74
CA LEU A 524 -25.23 -2.17 7.75
C LEU A 524 -25.23 -2.71 9.19
N THR A 525 -25.58 -3.99 9.38
CA THR A 525 -25.59 -4.62 10.70
C THR A 525 -24.17 -4.85 11.19
N ASN A 526 -23.82 -4.22 12.32
CA ASN A 526 -22.48 -4.23 12.91
C ASN A 526 -21.40 -3.74 11.90
N CYS A 527 -21.73 -2.74 11.08
CA CYS A 527 -20.86 -2.24 10.02
C CYS A 527 -19.95 -1.11 10.51
N ARG A 528 -18.63 -1.29 10.35
CA ARG A 528 -17.58 -0.30 10.60
C ARG A 528 -17.30 0.57 9.38
N THR A 529 -17.22 -0.03 8.20
CA THR A 529 -16.95 0.68 6.94
C THR A 529 -17.91 0.18 5.87
N PHE A 530 -18.60 1.08 5.17
CA PHE A 530 -19.60 0.70 4.17
C PHE A 530 -19.25 1.20 2.78
N HIS A 531 -19.29 0.28 1.81
CA HIS A 531 -19.08 0.54 0.39
C HIS A 531 -20.33 0.14 -0.40
N ALA A 532 -21.05 1.12 -0.95
CA ALA A 532 -22.07 0.92 -1.97
C ALA A 532 -21.41 0.85 -3.34
N VAL A 533 -21.75 -0.17 -4.13
CA VAL A 533 -21.11 -0.44 -5.42
C VAL A 533 -22.14 -0.86 -6.44
N TYR A 534 -22.11 -0.25 -7.61
CA TYR A 534 -22.58 -0.86 -8.85
C TYR A 534 -21.34 -1.25 -9.68
N ILE A 535 -21.44 -2.25 -10.55
CA ILE A 535 -20.33 -2.69 -11.42
C ILE A 535 -20.84 -2.68 -12.85
N LEU A 536 -20.15 -1.95 -13.72
CA LEU A 536 -20.58 -1.73 -15.10
C LEU A 536 -19.42 -1.93 -16.06
N ASP A 537 -19.31 -3.09 -16.69
CA ASP A 537 -18.29 -3.31 -17.73
C ASP A 537 -18.72 -2.66 -19.07
N PRO A 538 -18.03 -1.61 -19.55
CA PRO A 538 -18.39 -0.92 -20.80
C PRO A 538 -18.24 -1.82 -22.04
N VAL A 539 -17.38 -2.85 -22.00
CA VAL A 539 -17.20 -3.78 -23.11
C VAL A 539 -18.41 -4.70 -23.22
N SER A 540 -18.83 -5.31 -22.10
CA SER A 540 -20.07 -6.10 -22.04
C SER A 540 -21.30 -5.24 -22.34
N ALA A 541 -21.34 -3.98 -21.90
CA ALA A 541 -22.44 -3.07 -22.17
C ALA A 541 -22.65 -2.83 -23.67
N ARG A 542 -21.55 -2.59 -24.41
CA ARG A 542 -21.56 -2.44 -25.87
C ARG A 542 -21.94 -3.75 -26.60
N ALA A 543 -21.52 -4.89 -26.06
CA ALA A 543 -21.81 -6.20 -26.63
C ALA A 543 -23.26 -6.69 -26.36
N ALA A 544 -23.95 -6.13 -25.36
CA ALA A 544 -25.27 -6.60 -24.92
C ALA A 544 -26.43 -6.32 -25.91
N ASN A 545 -26.18 -5.56 -27.00
CA ASN A 545 -27.17 -5.18 -28.01
C ASN A 545 -28.48 -4.61 -27.42
N VAL A 546 -28.33 -3.81 -26.36
CA VAL A 546 -29.42 -3.14 -25.63
C VAL A 546 -29.59 -1.71 -26.14
N SER A 547 -30.83 -1.22 -26.25
CA SER A 547 -31.12 0.12 -26.78
C SER A 547 -30.66 1.27 -25.89
N ALA A 548 -30.37 2.42 -26.50
CA ALA A 548 -29.97 3.65 -25.80
C ALA A 548 -30.99 4.10 -24.74
N ASN A 549 -32.30 3.96 -25.01
CA ASN A 549 -33.36 4.24 -24.03
C ASN A 549 -33.22 3.42 -22.73
N ARG A 550 -32.81 2.15 -22.84
CA ARG A 550 -32.67 1.26 -21.69
C ARG A 550 -31.40 1.58 -20.89
N TRP A 551 -30.33 1.99 -21.57
CA TRP A 551 -29.11 2.49 -20.93
C TRP A 551 -29.33 3.83 -20.25
N LYS A 552 -29.99 4.78 -20.90
CA LYS A 552 -30.37 6.07 -20.29
C LYS A 552 -31.15 5.85 -18.99
N PHE A 553 -32.17 4.99 -19.02
CA PHE A 553 -32.98 4.70 -17.83
C PHE A 553 -32.13 4.15 -16.68
N LEU A 554 -31.21 3.21 -16.96
CA LEU A 554 -30.31 2.67 -15.95
C LEU A 554 -29.36 3.74 -15.40
N LEU A 555 -28.75 4.58 -16.25
CA LEU A 555 -27.86 5.65 -15.80
C LEU A 555 -28.59 6.69 -14.94
N ASP A 556 -29.86 7.01 -15.26
CA ASP A 556 -30.68 7.87 -14.40
C ASP A 556 -30.94 7.20 -13.03
N CYS A 557 -31.15 5.87 -13.00
CA CYS A 557 -31.27 5.12 -11.74
C CYS A 557 -29.96 5.13 -10.94
N LEU A 558 -28.81 4.99 -11.61
CA LEU A 558 -27.50 5.03 -10.95
C LEU A 558 -27.14 6.44 -10.48
N THR A 559 -27.55 7.49 -11.20
CA THR A 559 -27.34 8.89 -10.80
C THR A 559 -28.13 9.22 -9.52
N ASP A 560 -29.33 8.63 -9.35
CA ASP A 560 -30.13 8.74 -8.12
C ASP A 560 -29.46 8.03 -6.91
N LEU A 561 -28.54 7.08 -7.16
CA LEU A 561 -27.87 6.26 -6.12
C LEU A 561 -26.39 6.61 -5.86
N ASP A 562 -25.69 7.11 -6.87
CA ASP A 562 -24.27 7.45 -7.00
C ASP A 562 -23.26 6.27 -6.76
N LYS A 563 -22.37 5.98 -7.75
CA LYS A 563 -21.24 4.97 -7.86
C LYS A 563 -21.47 3.81 -8.88
N THR A 564 -20.53 3.06 -9.50
CA THR A 564 -19.06 3.00 -9.78
C THR A 564 -18.82 1.95 -10.91
N ASP A 565 -17.59 1.76 -11.42
CA ASP A 565 -17.19 0.63 -12.28
C ASP A 565 -15.88 -0.05 -11.79
N ILE A 566 -15.94 -1.27 -11.20
CA ILE A 566 -14.75 -2.06 -10.80
C ILE A 566 -15.04 -3.58 -10.68
N CYS A 567 -14.05 -4.46 -10.92
CA CYS A 567 -14.09 -5.91 -10.67
C CYS A 567 -14.11 -6.32 -9.18
N VAL A 568 -15.03 -7.23 -8.79
CA VAL A 568 -15.33 -7.65 -7.39
C VAL A 568 -14.12 -8.15 -6.59
N THR A 569 -13.25 -8.97 -7.18
CA THR A 569 -12.09 -9.57 -6.48
C THR A 569 -11.06 -8.53 -6.05
N LYS A 570 -10.82 -7.56 -6.92
CA LYS A 570 -9.94 -6.42 -6.65
C LYS A 570 -10.48 -5.60 -5.48
N LEU A 571 -11.80 -5.41 -5.41
CA LEU A 571 -12.47 -4.66 -4.34
C LEU A 571 -12.36 -5.33 -2.98
N PHE A 572 -12.50 -6.66 -2.90
CA PHE A 572 -12.35 -7.39 -1.64
C PHE A 572 -11.01 -7.07 -0.97
N GLN A 573 -9.95 -7.08 -1.78
CA GLN A 573 -8.58 -6.81 -1.34
C GLN A 573 -8.35 -5.33 -1.08
N GLU A 574 -8.69 -4.46 -2.04
CA GLU A 574 -8.45 -3.01 -1.95
C GLU A 574 -9.16 -2.38 -0.75
N TRP A 575 -10.42 -2.76 -0.53
CA TRP A 575 -11.26 -2.18 0.50
C TRP A 575 -11.27 -2.98 1.79
N ASN A 576 -10.59 -4.14 1.83
CA ASN A 576 -10.56 -5.06 2.97
C ASN A 576 -11.98 -5.45 3.40
N ILE A 577 -12.77 -5.87 2.42
CA ILE A 577 -14.16 -6.29 2.63
C ILE A 577 -14.14 -7.58 3.43
N SER A 578 -14.96 -7.63 4.47
CA SER A 578 -15.19 -8.83 5.31
C SER A 578 -16.62 -9.33 5.19
N LYS A 579 -17.52 -8.52 4.63
CA LYS A 579 -18.91 -8.87 4.37
C LYS A 579 -19.34 -8.33 3.00
N LEU A 580 -19.76 -9.19 2.08
CA LEU A 580 -20.40 -8.82 0.83
C LEU A 580 -21.90 -9.11 0.95
N THR A 581 -22.72 -8.16 0.54
CA THR A 581 -24.17 -8.35 0.45
C THR A 581 -24.70 -7.97 -0.93
N PHE A 582 -25.71 -8.67 -1.41
CA PHE A 582 -26.43 -8.33 -2.65
C PHE A 582 -27.83 -8.96 -2.66
N GLU A 583 -28.73 -8.46 -3.50
CA GLU A 583 -30.04 -9.07 -3.71
C GLU A 583 -29.92 -10.40 -4.47
N CYS A 584 -30.61 -11.46 -4.03
CA CYS A 584 -30.53 -12.80 -4.63
C CYS A 584 -31.26 -12.89 -5.98
N GLU A 585 -30.62 -13.44 -7.01
CA GLU A 585 -31.26 -13.66 -8.31
C GLU A 585 -32.07 -14.95 -8.35
N ILE A 586 -33.28 -14.84 -8.90
CA ILE A 586 -34.20 -15.98 -9.03
C ILE A 586 -34.09 -16.73 -10.35
N GLU A 587 -33.50 -16.13 -11.39
CA GLU A 587 -33.36 -16.76 -12.70
C GLU A 587 -32.12 -17.69 -12.73
N PRO A 588 -32.16 -18.87 -13.39
CA PRO A 588 -31.10 -19.90 -13.31
C PRO A 588 -29.68 -19.45 -13.68
N PHE A 589 -29.55 -18.47 -14.59
CA PHE A 589 -28.25 -17.89 -14.91
C PHE A 589 -27.74 -17.00 -13.77
N GLY A 590 -28.63 -16.19 -13.18
CA GLY A 590 -28.33 -15.35 -12.03
C GLY A 590 -28.00 -16.18 -10.78
N GLN A 591 -28.74 -17.25 -10.52
CA GLN A 591 -28.45 -18.19 -9.42
C GLN A 591 -27.05 -18.80 -9.53
N ARG A 592 -26.66 -19.27 -10.73
CA ARG A 592 -25.30 -19.79 -10.98
C ARG A 592 -24.22 -18.74 -10.72
N ARG A 593 -24.47 -17.50 -11.13
CA ARG A 593 -23.57 -16.37 -10.82
C ARG A 593 -23.49 -16.13 -9.32
N ASP A 594 -24.61 -16.16 -8.61
CA ASP A 594 -24.67 -15.90 -7.16
C ASP A 594 -23.89 -16.97 -6.38
N VAL A 595 -24.01 -18.24 -6.77
CA VAL A 595 -23.20 -19.34 -6.24
C VAL A 595 -21.71 -19.12 -6.52
N ALA A 596 -21.34 -18.76 -7.75
CA ALA A 596 -19.95 -18.49 -8.10
C ALA A 596 -19.37 -17.30 -7.30
N VAL A 597 -20.17 -16.27 -7.06
CA VAL A 597 -19.77 -15.11 -6.24
C VAL A 597 -19.65 -15.48 -4.76
N ALA A 598 -20.53 -16.35 -4.25
CA ALA A 598 -20.44 -16.85 -2.88
C ALA A 598 -19.15 -17.66 -2.65
N VAL A 599 -18.85 -18.62 -3.53
CA VAL A 599 -17.60 -19.40 -3.51
C VAL A 599 -16.39 -18.47 -3.58
N LEU A 600 -16.41 -17.49 -4.49
CA LEU A 600 -15.34 -16.51 -4.63
C LEU A 600 -15.15 -15.66 -3.36
N GLY A 601 -16.24 -15.29 -2.68
CA GLY A 601 -16.18 -14.58 -1.41
C GLY A 601 -15.55 -15.44 -0.31
N GLU A 602 -15.95 -16.70 -0.19
CA GLU A 602 -15.40 -17.67 0.77
C GLU A 602 -13.88 -17.88 0.55
N GLU A 603 -13.43 -18.04 -0.70
CA GLU A 603 -12.01 -18.12 -1.06
C GLU A 603 -11.20 -16.90 -0.60
N HIS A 604 -11.86 -15.74 -0.48
CA HIS A 604 -11.26 -14.47 -0.04
C HIS A 604 -11.53 -14.15 1.44
N GLY A 605 -12.15 -15.05 2.21
CA GLY A 605 -12.50 -14.83 3.61
C GLY A 605 -13.58 -13.75 3.82
N VAL A 606 -14.44 -13.55 2.82
CA VAL A 606 -15.55 -12.60 2.83
C VAL A 606 -16.84 -13.35 3.13
N GLU A 607 -17.56 -12.95 4.17
CA GLU A 607 -18.91 -13.44 4.44
C GLU A 607 -19.87 -12.93 3.36
N VAL A 608 -20.52 -13.83 2.60
CA VAL A 608 -21.46 -13.45 1.55
C VAL A 608 -22.89 -13.65 2.01
N ILE A 609 -23.70 -12.60 1.98
CA ILE A 609 -25.12 -12.65 2.37
C ILE A 609 -25.99 -12.16 1.21
N SER A 610 -26.87 -13.03 0.72
CA SER A 610 -27.88 -12.67 -0.27
C SER A 610 -29.29 -12.97 0.24
N LYS A 611 -30.23 -12.06 -0.01
CA LYS A 611 -31.64 -12.17 0.39
C LYS A 611 -32.54 -11.81 -0.79
N PRO A 612 -33.70 -12.47 -0.95
CA PRO A 612 -34.64 -12.15 -2.02
C PRO A 612 -35.45 -10.89 -1.71
N SER A 613 -35.57 -9.99 -2.70
CA SER A 613 -36.41 -8.78 -2.58
C SER A 613 -37.06 -8.31 -3.88
N HIS A 614 -36.74 -8.91 -5.03
CA HIS A 614 -37.31 -8.51 -6.31
C HIS A 614 -38.69 -9.12 -6.62
N THR A 615 -39.11 -10.13 -5.86
CA THR A 615 -40.41 -10.81 -5.95
C THR A 615 -41.33 -10.44 -4.79
N LEU A 616 -42.64 -10.58 -5.01
CA LEU A 616 -43.68 -10.38 -4.01
C LEU A 616 -43.75 -11.55 -3.03
N TYR A 617 -43.57 -12.77 -3.56
CA TYR A 617 -43.45 -14.01 -2.81
C TYR A 617 -42.14 -14.69 -3.19
N ASP A 618 -41.57 -15.45 -2.28
CA ASP A 618 -40.40 -16.28 -2.58
C ASP A 618 -40.83 -17.44 -3.52
N PRO A 619 -40.28 -17.54 -4.75
CA PRO A 619 -40.62 -18.60 -5.68
C PRO A 619 -40.43 -20.00 -5.10
N GLU A 620 -39.41 -20.22 -4.27
CA GLU A 620 -39.18 -21.54 -3.67
C GLU A 620 -40.29 -21.89 -2.68
N LYS A 621 -40.77 -20.93 -1.86
CA LYS A 621 -41.92 -21.16 -0.98
C LYS A 621 -43.21 -21.48 -1.75
N ILE A 622 -43.38 -20.90 -2.94
CA ILE A 622 -44.54 -21.20 -3.81
C ILE A 622 -44.43 -22.62 -4.36
N ILE A 623 -43.24 -23.02 -4.81
CA ILE A 623 -42.96 -24.35 -5.32
C ILE A 623 -43.14 -25.41 -4.22
N ASP A 624 -42.62 -25.16 -3.02
CA ASP A 624 -42.78 -26.04 -1.86
C ASP A 624 -44.26 -26.18 -1.44
N SER A 625 -45.02 -25.09 -1.54
CA SER A 625 -46.47 -25.09 -1.28
C SER A 625 -47.29 -25.76 -2.39
N ASN A 626 -46.65 -26.15 -3.51
CA ASN A 626 -47.24 -26.82 -4.65
C ASN A 626 -46.51 -28.16 -4.94
N ASP A 627 -46.31 -28.96 -3.89
CA ASP A 627 -45.73 -30.30 -3.95
C ASP A 627 -44.33 -30.38 -4.60
N GLY A 628 -43.55 -29.30 -4.50
CA GLY A 628 -42.19 -29.22 -5.04
C GLY A 628 -42.12 -28.90 -6.53
N GLU A 629 -43.25 -28.62 -7.18
CA GLU A 629 -43.35 -28.31 -8.61
C GLU A 629 -43.82 -26.87 -8.87
N ALA A 630 -43.29 -26.24 -9.92
CA ALA A 630 -43.73 -24.91 -10.31
C ALA A 630 -45.16 -24.96 -10.90
N PRO A 631 -46.10 -24.11 -10.45
CA PRO A 631 -47.46 -24.12 -10.97
C PRO A 631 -47.47 -23.72 -12.45
N LEU A 632 -47.96 -24.59 -13.32
CA LEU A 632 -47.97 -24.38 -14.78
C LEU A 632 -49.13 -23.51 -15.28
N LEU A 633 -50.15 -23.30 -14.44
CA LEU A 633 -51.33 -22.49 -14.76
C LEU A 633 -51.48 -21.35 -13.75
N ILE A 634 -51.82 -20.16 -14.25
CA ILE A 634 -52.03 -18.97 -13.40
C ILE A 634 -53.09 -19.19 -12.32
N LYS A 635 -54.13 -19.99 -12.60
CA LYS A 635 -55.17 -20.32 -11.62
C LYS A 635 -54.63 -21.17 -10.46
N THR A 636 -53.72 -22.10 -10.77
CA THR A 636 -53.04 -22.91 -9.76
C THR A 636 -52.17 -22.02 -8.89
N PHE A 637 -51.37 -21.16 -9.51
CA PHE A 637 -50.55 -20.16 -8.81
C PHE A 637 -51.41 -19.26 -7.89
N GLU A 638 -52.52 -18.71 -8.39
CA GLU A 638 -53.45 -17.90 -7.60
C GLU A 638 -54.01 -18.64 -6.38
N ASN A 639 -54.28 -19.95 -6.50
CA ASN A 639 -54.76 -20.76 -5.37
C ASN A 639 -53.66 -20.98 -4.33
N VAL A 640 -52.43 -21.27 -4.77
CA VAL A 640 -51.27 -21.45 -3.88
C VAL A 640 -51.00 -20.16 -3.10
N VAL A 641 -50.89 -19.00 -3.77
CA VAL A 641 -50.64 -17.73 -3.06
C VAL A 641 -51.81 -17.31 -2.16
N ARG A 642 -53.06 -17.67 -2.48
CA ARG A 642 -54.21 -17.47 -1.57
C ARG A 642 -54.07 -18.28 -0.28
N GLN A 643 -53.56 -19.51 -0.37
CA GLN A 643 -53.31 -20.37 0.80
C GLN A 643 -52.14 -19.88 1.63
N MET A 644 -51.06 -19.40 0.98
CA MET A 644 -49.90 -18.81 1.65
C MET A 644 -50.24 -17.53 2.43
N GLY A 645 -51.33 -16.84 2.06
CA GLY A 645 -51.77 -15.62 2.72
C GLY A 645 -51.06 -14.37 2.16
N PRO A 646 -51.17 -13.21 2.84
CA PRO A 646 -50.61 -11.96 2.35
C PRO A 646 -49.06 -12.02 2.28
N PRO A 647 -48.44 -11.27 1.36
CA PRO A 647 -46.99 -11.25 1.23
C PRO A 647 -46.33 -10.62 2.46
N GLU A 648 -45.06 -10.93 2.67
CA GLU A 648 -44.26 -10.36 3.75
C GLU A 648 -44.27 -8.83 3.70
N LYS A 649 -44.25 -8.20 4.88
CA LYS A 649 -44.19 -6.74 4.95
C LYS A 649 -42.84 -6.25 4.43
N PRO A 650 -42.81 -5.12 3.71
CA PRO A 650 -41.56 -4.49 3.32
C PRO A 650 -40.69 -4.20 4.54
N VAL A 651 -39.38 -4.41 4.46
CA VAL A 651 -38.46 -3.96 5.51
C VAL A 651 -38.35 -2.43 5.49
N ASP A 652 -38.02 -1.85 6.64
CA ASP A 652 -37.87 -0.40 6.75
C ASP A 652 -36.77 0.11 5.80
N ALA A 653 -37.00 1.29 5.23
CA ALA A 653 -36.02 1.94 4.39
C ALA A 653 -34.78 2.32 5.21
N VAL A 654 -33.62 2.16 4.58
CA VAL A 654 -32.36 2.56 5.20
C VAL A 654 -32.38 4.05 5.49
N ASN A 655 -31.97 4.42 6.70
CA ASN A 655 -31.96 5.81 7.14
C ASN A 655 -30.62 6.18 7.80
N LYS A 656 -30.39 7.49 8.01
CA LYS A 656 -29.13 8.02 8.55
C LYS A 656 -28.72 7.39 9.89
N SER A 657 -29.66 6.94 10.73
CA SER A 657 -29.33 6.32 12.01
C SER A 657 -28.67 4.95 11.86
N MET A 658 -28.97 4.23 10.78
CA MET A 658 -28.36 2.93 10.46
C MET A 658 -26.90 3.05 10.01
N PHE A 659 -26.48 4.25 9.59
CA PHE A 659 -25.08 4.57 9.28
C PHE A 659 -24.31 5.13 10.48
N LYS A 660 -24.94 5.31 11.64
CA LYS A 660 -24.31 5.92 12.82
C LYS A 660 -23.19 5.02 13.35
N GLY A 661 -21.94 5.50 13.27
CA GLY A 661 -20.75 4.73 13.65
C GLY A 661 -20.07 4.01 12.48
N CYS A 662 -20.67 4.05 11.29
CA CYS A 662 -20.09 3.54 10.06
C CYS A 662 -19.33 4.63 9.30
N ILE A 663 -18.13 4.31 8.82
CA ILE A 663 -17.34 5.17 7.94
C ILE A 663 -17.72 4.87 6.49
N CYS A 664 -18.13 5.89 5.73
CA CYS A 664 -18.33 5.81 4.29
C CYS A 664 -17.18 6.54 3.60
N PRO A 665 -16.07 5.85 3.23
CA PRO A 665 -14.88 6.50 2.72
C PRO A 665 -15.16 7.10 1.33
N VAL A 666 -15.12 8.42 1.24
CA VAL A 666 -15.23 9.20 0.00
C VAL A 666 -13.96 10.04 -0.12
N SER A 667 -13.15 9.80 -1.15
CA SER A 667 -11.94 10.58 -1.43
C SER A 667 -12.29 11.87 -2.19
N SER A 668 -11.38 12.85 -2.18
CA SER A 668 -11.58 14.13 -2.89
C SER A 668 -11.70 13.99 -4.41
N ASP A 669 -11.22 12.87 -4.97
CA ASP A 669 -11.29 12.50 -6.39
C ASP A 669 -12.40 11.47 -6.70
N HIS A 670 -13.31 11.21 -5.75
CA HIS A 670 -14.37 10.21 -5.90
C HIS A 670 -15.21 10.48 -7.16
N SER A 671 -15.73 11.70 -7.32
CA SER A 671 -16.53 12.07 -8.50
C SER A 671 -15.78 11.98 -9.83
N THR A 672 -14.44 11.92 -9.82
CA THR A 672 -13.66 11.71 -11.05
C THR A 672 -13.37 10.24 -11.32
N LYS A 673 -13.11 9.46 -10.26
CA LYS A 673 -12.79 8.03 -10.38
C LYS A 673 -14.01 7.13 -10.54
N PHE A 674 -15.15 7.58 -10.00
CA PHE A 674 -16.27 6.72 -9.63
C PHE A 674 -17.62 7.30 -10.02
N ALA A 675 -17.64 8.34 -10.86
CA ALA A 675 -18.87 8.91 -11.40
C ALA A 675 -19.66 7.89 -12.23
N VAL A 676 -20.97 8.12 -12.30
CA VAL A 676 -21.84 7.47 -13.28
C VAL A 676 -21.39 7.90 -14.67
N PRO A 677 -21.09 6.97 -15.59
CA PRO A 677 -20.59 7.32 -16.91
C PRO A 677 -21.68 7.99 -17.74
N HIS A 678 -21.25 8.82 -18.70
CA HIS A 678 -22.14 9.38 -19.69
C HIS A 678 -22.54 8.34 -20.76
N LEU A 679 -23.61 8.60 -21.52
CA LEU A 679 -24.13 7.69 -22.55
C LEU A 679 -23.14 7.43 -23.69
N ASP A 680 -22.35 8.44 -24.03
CA ASP A 680 -21.30 8.40 -25.05
C ASP A 680 -20.14 7.48 -24.64
N GLU A 681 -19.80 7.40 -23.36
CA GLU A 681 -18.82 6.45 -22.82
C GLU A 681 -19.26 4.98 -23.04
N LEU A 682 -20.57 4.74 -23.10
CA LEU A 682 -21.16 3.44 -23.42
C LEU A 682 -21.37 3.22 -24.93
N GLY A 683 -21.01 4.18 -25.78
CA GLY A 683 -21.09 4.10 -27.23
C GLY A 683 -22.45 4.51 -27.83
N PHE A 684 -23.28 5.24 -27.09
CA PHE A 684 -24.58 5.74 -27.56
C PHE A 684 -24.58 7.26 -27.68
N GLN A 685 -25.30 7.81 -28.66
CA GLN A 685 -25.50 9.26 -28.75
C GLN A 685 -26.78 9.66 -28.01
N GLU A 686 -26.85 10.90 -27.49
CA GLU A 686 -28.07 11.38 -26.83
C GLU A 686 -29.28 11.40 -27.79
N GLU A 687 -29.03 11.58 -29.09
CA GLU A 687 -30.03 11.54 -30.15
C GLU A 687 -30.71 10.17 -30.30
N ASP A 688 -30.06 9.09 -29.85
CA ASP A 688 -30.60 7.73 -29.86
C ASP A 688 -31.64 7.52 -28.72
N VAL A 689 -31.73 8.45 -27.77
CA VAL A 689 -32.63 8.40 -26.62
C VAL A 689 -33.95 9.10 -26.95
N THR A 690 -34.92 8.34 -27.44
CA THR A 690 -36.24 8.86 -27.82
C THR A 690 -37.23 8.97 -26.66
N SER A 691 -36.92 8.44 -25.47
CA SER A 691 -37.87 8.34 -24.36
C SER A 691 -37.45 9.00 -23.04
N GLY A 692 -36.33 9.73 -23.03
CA GLY A 692 -35.71 10.27 -21.80
C GLY A 692 -36.58 11.28 -21.05
N GLU A 693 -37.32 12.14 -21.75
CA GLU A 693 -38.21 13.13 -21.11
C GLU A 693 -39.44 12.50 -20.44
N LEU A 694 -39.79 11.28 -20.85
CA LEU A 694 -41.00 10.59 -20.45
C LEU A 694 -40.75 9.54 -19.37
N TRP A 695 -39.60 8.87 -19.42
CA TRP A 695 -39.20 7.81 -18.52
C TRP A 695 -37.90 8.17 -17.81
N VAL A 696 -38.03 8.96 -16.74
CA VAL A 696 -36.93 9.27 -15.84
C VAL A 696 -36.71 8.09 -14.89
N GLY A 697 -35.49 7.58 -14.82
CA GLY A 697 -35.10 6.52 -13.88
C GLY A 697 -35.07 6.97 -12.42
N GLY A 698 -34.83 6.04 -11.50
CA GLY A 698 -34.62 6.32 -10.07
C GLY A 698 -35.78 5.93 -9.16
N GLU A 699 -35.46 5.75 -7.88
CA GLU A 699 -36.40 5.41 -6.82
C GLU A 699 -37.36 6.57 -6.54
N GLN A 700 -36.87 7.81 -6.56
CA GLN A 700 -37.69 8.98 -6.26
C GLN A 700 -38.86 9.13 -7.22
N GLU A 701 -38.61 8.98 -8.53
CA GLU A 701 -39.66 9.03 -9.54
C GLU A 701 -40.60 7.82 -9.43
N ALA A 702 -40.08 6.63 -9.11
CA ALA A 702 -40.90 5.44 -8.87
C ALA A 702 -41.92 5.65 -7.73
N ILE A 703 -41.47 6.21 -6.60
CA ILE A 703 -42.30 6.50 -5.42
C ILE A 703 -43.32 7.60 -5.72
N LYS A 704 -42.94 8.61 -6.49
CA LYS A 704 -43.85 9.68 -6.94
C LYS A 704 -44.98 9.10 -7.80
N ARG A 705 -44.65 8.29 -8.80
CA ARG A 705 -45.63 7.62 -9.67
C ARG A 705 -46.54 6.66 -8.91
N LEU A 706 -46.01 5.94 -7.92
CA LEU A 706 -46.82 5.10 -7.03
C LEU A 706 -47.79 5.95 -6.19
N THR A 707 -47.34 7.10 -5.70
CA THR A 707 -48.20 8.03 -4.94
C THR A 707 -49.34 8.57 -5.82
N GLU A 708 -49.06 8.95 -7.07
CA GLU A 708 -50.12 9.35 -8.03
C GLU A 708 -51.12 8.21 -8.30
N LEU A 709 -50.66 6.95 -8.37
CA LEU A 709 -51.54 5.80 -8.52
C LEU A 709 -52.44 5.60 -7.28
N GLU A 710 -51.89 5.77 -6.08
CA GLU A 710 -52.66 5.69 -4.83
C GLU A 710 -53.75 6.76 -4.76
N GLU A 711 -53.44 7.99 -5.15
CA GLU A 711 -54.43 9.07 -5.20
C GLU A 711 -55.59 8.73 -6.15
N LYS A 712 -55.31 8.14 -7.32
CA LYS A 712 -56.38 7.68 -8.24
C LYS A 712 -57.27 6.61 -7.60
N VAL A 713 -56.69 5.71 -6.82
CA VAL A 713 -57.42 4.66 -6.09
C VAL A 713 -58.28 5.29 -4.98
N LEU A 714 -57.73 6.27 -4.25
CA LEU A 714 -58.42 7.01 -3.19
C LEU A 714 -59.62 7.81 -3.72
N VAL A 715 -59.52 8.39 -4.92
CA VAL A 715 -60.59 9.15 -5.58
C VAL A 715 -61.62 8.22 -6.26
N GLY A 716 -61.45 6.90 -6.19
CA GLY A 716 -62.39 5.92 -6.78
C GLY A 716 -62.36 5.87 -8.32
N ASN A 717 -61.35 6.46 -8.94
CA ASN A 717 -61.22 6.63 -10.39
C ASN A 717 -60.55 5.45 -11.10
N LEU A 718 -60.69 4.23 -10.57
CA LEU A 718 -60.27 2.99 -11.24
C LEU A 718 -61.25 2.64 -12.37
N LYS A 719 -61.40 3.52 -13.38
CA LYS A 719 -62.11 3.16 -14.61
C LYS A 719 -61.32 2.03 -15.29
N LYS A 720 -62.02 1.02 -15.81
CA LYS A 720 -61.44 0.03 -16.75
C LYS A 720 -60.66 0.80 -17.82
N SER A 721 -59.45 0.33 -18.15
CA SER A 721 -58.66 0.87 -19.26
C SER A 721 -59.55 1.03 -20.48
N VAL A 722 -59.69 2.27 -20.96
CA VAL A 722 -60.41 2.54 -22.21
C VAL A 722 -59.57 1.94 -23.33
N GLU A 723 -60.09 0.95 -24.05
CA GLU A 723 -59.46 0.37 -25.25
C GLU A 723 -59.53 1.40 -26.39
N GLY A 724 -58.77 2.48 -26.27
CA GLY A 724 -58.70 3.59 -27.24
C GLY A 724 -57.26 4.06 -27.46
N LEU A 725 -57.05 4.93 -28.46
CA LEU A 725 -55.74 5.47 -28.84
C LEU A 725 -54.94 6.08 -27.67
N ASP A 726 -55.62 6.64 -26.66
CA ASP A 726 -54.97 7.18 -25.46
C ASP A 726 -54.34 6.12 -24.55
N ALA A 727 -54.78 4.85 -24.61
CA ALA A 727 -54.13 3.76 -23.87
C ALA A 727 -52.79 3.33 -24.48
N LEU A 728 -52.52 3.70 -25.73
CA LEU A 728 -51.22 3.53 -26.38
C LEU A 728 -50.22 4.60 -25.93
N ARG A 729 -50.68 5.65 -25.25
CA ARG A 729 -49.82 6.71 -24.74
C ARG A 729 -49.29 6.36 -23.34
N PRO A 730 -48.01 6.63 -23.07
CA PRO A 730 -47.40 6.39 -21.77
C PRO A 730 -48.06 7.27 -20.69
N SER A 731 -48.28 6.70 -19.51
CA SER A 731 -48.95 7.38 -18.39
C SER A 731 -48.05 7.44 -17.17
N ARG A 732 -48.19 8.49 -16.36
CA ARG A 732 -47.44 8.62 -15.10
C ARG A 732 -47.73 7.54 -14.05
N THR A 733 -48.79 6.73 -14.25
CA THR A 733 -49.11 5.61 -13.35
C THR A 733 -48.56 4.26 -13.82
N GLN A 734 -47.81 4.21 -14.92
CA GLN A 734 -47.12 3.01 -15.35
C GLN A 734 -45.81 2.84 -14.57
N LEU A 735 -45.65 1.66 -13.94
CA LEU A 735 -44.57 1.38 -12.98
C LEU A 735 -43.67 0.19 -13.39
N SER A 736 -43.94 -0.46 -14.53
CA SER A 736 -43.21 -1.65 -14.94
C SER A 736 -41.71 -1.46 -15.13
N PRO A 737 -41.18 -0.32 -15.65
CA PRO A 737 -39.73 -0.13 -15.72
C PRO A 737 -39.08 -0.09 -14.34
N TYR A 738 -39.71 0.58 -13.36
CA TYR A 738 -39.20 0.70 -12.00
C TYR A 738 -39.23 -0.63 -11.25
N LEU A 739 -40.24 -1.49 -11.50
CA LEU A 739 -40.26 -2.87 -10.99
C LEU A 739 -39.19 -3.75 -11.65
N ARG A 740 -38.83 -3.51 -12.92
CA ARG A 740 -37.80 -4.28 -13.65
C ARG A 740 -36.38 -3.93 -13.20
N PHE A 741 -36.10 -2.66 -13.00
CA PHE A 741 -34.80 -2.17 -12.54
C PHE A 741 -34.69 -2.10 -11.01
N GLY A 742 -35.74 -2.55 -10.31
CA GLY A 742 -35.78 -2.62 -8.85
C GLY A 742 -35.69 -1.27 -8.15
N CYS A 743 -36.11 -0.20 -8.83
CA CYS A 743 -36.34 1.10 -8.22
C CYS A 743 -37.67 1.16 -7.43
N LEU A 744 -38.52 0.13 -7.59
CA LEU A 744 -39.75 -0.03 -6.82
C LEU A 744 -39.89 -1.45 -6.28
N SER A 745 -40.16 -1.58 -4.98
CA SER A 745 -40.49 -2.85 -4.36
C SER A 745 -41.89 -3.34 -4.73
N PRO A 746 -42.03 -4.62 -5.15
CA PRO A 746 -43.34 -5.23 -5.32
C PRO A 746 -44.11 -5.34 -4.01
N ARG A 747 -43.42 -5.56 -2.87
CA ARG A 747 -44.04 -5.60 -1.53
C ARG A 747 -44.51 -4.22 -1.10
N LEU A 748 -43.72 -3.17 -1.35
CA LEU A 748 -44.11 -1.79 -1.04
C LEU A 748 -45.32 -1.38 -1.89
N PHE A 749 -45.28 -1.67 -3.20
CA PHE A 749 -46.40 -1.48 -4.11
C PHE A 749 -47.67 -2.17 -3.59
N HIS A 750 -47.58 -3.47 -3.29
CA HIS A 750 -48.71 -4.24 -2.77
C HIS A 750 -49.24 -3.65 -1.47
N MET A 751 -48.37 -3.35 -0.50
CA MET A 751 -48.76 -2.81 0.81
C MET A 751 -49.46 -1.46 0.68
N ARG A 752 -48.87 -0.50 -0.05
CA ARG A 752 -49.43 0.85 -0.14
C ARG A 752 -50.75 0.85 -0.92
N LEU A 753 -50.84 0.09 -2.01
CA LEU A 753 -52.07 -0.05 -2.78
C LEU A 753 -53.17 -0.77 -1.98
N THR A 754 -52.83 -1.79 -1.20
CA THR A 754 -53.75 -2.45 -0.25
C THR A 754 -54.31 -1.43 0.74
N LYS A 755 -53.45 -0.64 1.37
CA LYS A 755 -53.85 0.40 2.34
C LYS A 755 -54.76 1.45 1.69
N ALA A 756 -54.44 1.92 0.49
CA ALA A 756 -55.26 2.88 -0.25
C ALA A 756 -56.64 2.31 -0.60
N TYR A 757 -56.68 1.07 -1.10
CA TYR A 757 -57.94 0.39 -1.44
C TYR A 757 -58.83 0.17 -0.21
N MET A 758 -58.24 -0.34 0.89
CA MET A 758 -58.97 -0.59 2.13
C MET A 758 -59.53 0.70 2.76
N LYS A 759 -58.85 1.85 2.59
CA LYS A 759 -59.38 3.15 3.03
C LYS A 759 -60.67 3.56 2.30
N VAL A 760 -60.84 3.16 1.04
CA VAL A 760 -62.01 3.54 0.23
C VAL A 760 -63.12 2.49 0.28
N LYS A 761 -62.74 1.21 0.20
CA LYS A 761 -63.67 0.09 0.02
C LYS A 761 -63.97 -0.68 1.31
N CYS A 762 -63.22 -0.45 2.39
CA CYS A 762 -63.38 -1.09 3.70
C CYS A 762 -63.43 -2.64 3.67
N GLN A 763 -62.86 -3.26 2.64
CA GLN A 763 -62.80 -4.70 2.45
C GLN A 763 -61.42 -5.12 1.90
N PRO A 764 -61.01 -6.39 2.06
CA PRO A 764 -59.76 -6.88 1.46
C PRO A 764 -59.77 -6.70 -0.07
N PRO A 765 -58.67 -6.25 -0.67
CA PRO A 765 -58.58 -6.08 -2.12
C PRO A 765 -58.63 -7.42 -2.84
N PRO A 766 -59.33 -7.51 -3.99
CA PRO A 766 -59.28 -8.72 -4.82
C PRO A 766 -57.92 -8.86 -5.52
N LEU A 767 -57.48 -10.09 -5.81
CA LEU A 767 -56.22 -10.33 -6.56
C LEU A 767 -56.20 -9.64 -7.93
N SER A 768 -57.37 -9.37 -8.52
CA SER A 768 -57.48 -8.63 -9.78
C SER A 768 -56.93 -7.21 -9.71
N LEU A 769 -56.87 -6.60 -8.51
CA LEU A 769 -56.21 -5.31 -8.29
C LEU A 769 -54.70 -5.40 -8.57
N TYR A 770 -54.09 -6.55 -8.30
CA TYR A 770 -52.66 -6.82 -8.49
C TYR A 770 -52.40 -7.69 -9.73
N ARG A 771 -53.37 -7.86 -10.63
CA ARG A 771 -53.33 -8.86 -11.71
C ARG A 771 -52.01 -8.88 -12.47
N GLN A 772 -51.52 -7.71 -12.89
CA GLN A 772 -50.25 -7.61 -13.63
C GLN A 772 -49.04 -8.03 -12.78
N LEU A 773 -49.03 -7.67 -11.48
CA LEU A 773 -47.98 -8.09 -10.56
C LEU A 773 -48.04 -9.60 -10.32
N VAL A 774 -49.23 -10.17 -10.10
CA VAL A 774 -49.43 -11.63 -9.95
C VAL A 774 -48.95 -12.40 -11.19
N TRP A 775 -49.22 -11.90 -12.39
CA TRP A 775 -48.69 -12.50 -13.63
C TRP A 775 -47.16 -12.46 -13.72
N ARG A 776 -46.53 -11.36 -13.27
CA ARG A 776 -45.07 -11.26 -13.19
C ARG A 776 -44.51 -12.31 -12.23
N GLU A 777 -45.09 -12.46 -11.04
CA GLU A 777 -44.64 -13.44 -10.04
C GLU A 777 -44.80 -14.90 -10.54
N PHE A 778 -45.89 -15.19 -11.24
CA PHE A 778 -46.13 -16.48 -11.88
C PHE A 778 -45.02 -16.84 -12.86
N PHE A 779 -44.67 -15.94 -13.78
CA PHE A 779 -43.61 -16.21 -14.76
C PHE A 779 -42.22 -16.30 -14.12
N PHE A 780 -41.96 -15.52 -13.07
CA PHE A 780 -40.72 -15.64 -12.30
C PHE A 780 -40.59 -16.99 -11.60
N THR A 781 -41.70 -17.53 -11.09
CA THR A 781 -41.74 -18.86 -10.47
C THR A 781 -41.52 -19.96 -11.51
N LEU A 782 -42.08 -19.82 -12.71
CA LEU A 782 -41.81 -20.76 -13.82
C LEU A 782 -40.35 -20.68 -14.31
N ALA A 783 -39.78 -19.47 -14.35
CA ALA A 783 -38.41 -19.25 -14.82
C ALA A 783 -37.37 -19.79 -13.83
N SER A 784 -37.64 -19.81 -12.53
CA SER A 784 -36.62 -20.09 -11.50
C SER A 784 -35.97 -21.47 -11.61
N ARG A 785 -36.67 -22.45 -12.19
CA ARG A 785 -36.15 -23.81 -12.44
C ARG A 785 -36.03 -24.18 -13.93
N ASN A 786 -36.25 -23.22 -14.84
CA ASN A 786 -36.17 -23.46 -16.28
C ASN A 786 -35.06 -22.61 -16.95
N PRO A 787 -33.85 -23.16 -17.14
CA PRO A 787 -32.72 -22.44 -17.75
C PRO A 787 -32.87 -22.22 -19.26
N HIS A 788 -33.94 -22.72 -19.88
CA HIS A 788 -34.21 -22.65 -21.32
C HIS A 788 -35.48 -21.87 -21.64
N MET A 789 -35.99 -21.07 -20.71
CA MET A 789 -37.25 -20.34 -20.90
C MET A 789 -37.21 -19.33 -22.07
N ASP A 790 -36.02 -18.90 -22.47
CA ASP A 790 -35.74 -18.02 -23.60
C ASP A 790 -35.63 -18.77 -24.96
N LYS A 791 -35.68 -20.10 -24.94
CA LYS A 791 -35.52 -20.96 -26.13
C LYS A 791 -36.82 -21.67 -26.49
N ALA A 792 -37.01 -21.91 -27.79
CA ALA A 792 -38.06 -22.78 -28.28
C ALA A 792 -37.67 -24.26 -28.10
N VAL A 793 -36.43 -24.59 -28.44
CA VAL A 793 -35.83 -25.93 -28.33
C VAL A 793 -35.28 -26.13 -26.91
N ASP A 794 -35.40 -27.34 -26.37
CA ASP A 794 -34.98 -27.75 -25.02
C ASP A 794 -35.71 -27.04 -23.86
N ASN A 795 -36.81 -26.35 -24.15
CA ASN A 795 -37.68 -25.74 -23.15
C ASN A 795 -38.87 -26.66 -22.85
N PRO A 796 -38.99 -27.23 -21.63
CA PRO A 796 -40.04 -28.19 -21.29
C PRO A 796 -41.46 -27.57 -21.30
N LEU A 797 -41.56 -26.24 -21.29
CA LEU A 797 -42.82 -25.50 -21.34
C LEU A 797 -43.21 -25.07 -22.76
N SER A 798 -42.29 -25.20 -23.72
CA SER A 798 -42.50 -24.79 -25.10
C SER A 798 -42.95 -25.98 -25.95
N LEU A 799 -43.97 -25.76 -26.78
CA LEU A 799 -44.24 -26.69 -27.88
C LEU A 799 -43.20 -26.44 -28.97
N ASN A 800 -42.48 -27.48 -29.38
CA ASN A 800 -41.53 -27.44 -30.50
C ASN A 800 -42.27 -27.31 -31.83
N ILE A 801 -42.90 -26.16 -32.05
CA ILE A 801 -43.60 -25.82 -33.29
C ILE A 801 -42.54 -25.56 -34.36
N PRO A 802 -42.64 -26.20 -35.55
CA PRO A 802 -41.71 -26.00 -36.65
C PRO A 802 -42.00 -24.66 -37.34
N TRP A 803 -41.56 -23.56 -36.73
CA TRP A 803 -41.66 -22.22 -37.29
C TRP A 803 -40.79 -22.09 -38.56
N GLU A 804 -41.29 -21.37 -39.57
CA GLU A 804 -40.52 -21.11 -40.79
C GLU A 804 -39.35 -20.15 -40.52
N GLU A 805 -38.14 -20.52 -40.96
CA GLU A 805 -36.97 -19.63 -40.93
C GLU A 805 -37.04 -18.65 -42.11
N ASN A 806 -37.67 -17.49 -41.89
CA ASN A 806 -37.81 -16.44 -42.88
C ASN A 806 -36.97 -15.20 -42.52
N GLU A 807 -35.66 -15.26 -42.81
CA GLU A 807 -34.72 -14.17 -42.52
C GLU A 807 -35.15 -12.85 -43.15
N LYS A 808 -35.75 -12.88 -44.35
CA LYS A 808 -36.21 -11.67 -45.04
C LYS A 808 -37.33 -10.96 -44.28
N ALA A 809 -38.32 -11.70 -43.78
CA ALA A 809 -39.40 -11.14 -42.96
C ALA A 809 -38.86 -10.64 -41.62
N LEU A 810 -37.94 -11.38 -41.00
CA LEU A 810 -37.29 -10.99 -39.76
C LEU A 810 -36.43 -9.73 -39.92
N ASP A 811 -35.69 -9.59 -41.01
CA ASP A 811 -34.89 -8.41 -41.32
C ASP A 811 -35.77 -7.21 -41.66
N ALA A 812 -36.89 -7.42 -42.37
CA ALA A 812 -37.89 -6.38 -42.59
C ALA A 812 -38.50 -5.90 -41.26
N TRP A 813 -38.75 -6.82 -40.32
CA TRP A 813 -39.24 -6.50 -38.97
C TRP A 813 -38.20 -5.73 -38.14
N LYS A 814 -36.92 -6.09 -38.22
CA LYS A 814 -35.81 -5.40 -37.54
C LYS A 814 -35.56 -3.99 -38.11
N LYS A 815 -35.84 -3.77 -39.40
CA LYS A 815 -35.59 -2.50 -40.12
C LYS A 815 -36.68 -1.43 -39.91
N VAL A 816 -37.64 -1.64 -39.01
CA VAL A 816 -38.59 -0.58 -38.63
C VAL A 816 -37.79 0.59 -38.04
N ARG A 817 -37.59 1.63 -38.86
CA ARG A 817 -37.03 2.91 -38.42
C ARG A 817 -38.02 3.52 -37.43
N VAL A 818 -37.56 3.69 -36.19
CA VAL A 818 -38.21 4.52 -35.16
C VAL A 818 -38.19 5.98 -35.59
#